data_AF-A0A8B6XZ38-F1
#
_entry.id   AF-A0A8B6XZ38-F1
#
_cell.length_a   1.000
_cell.length_b   1.000
_cell.length_c   1.000
_cell.angle_alpha   90.00
_cell.angle_beta   90.00
_cell.angle_gamma   90.00
#
_symmetry.space_group_name_H-M   'P 1'
#
loop_
_entity.id
_entity.type
_entity.pdbx_description
1 polymer ?
#
loop_
_entity_poly.entity_id
_entity_poly.type
_entity_poly.pdbx_seq_one_letter_code
_entity_poly.pdbx_strand_id
1 'polypeptide(L)'
;MGVFKGFVSRAIKISSMKYLNDEMQFLINMFSENEHDRLKPETTAKNYIEKTNNLSKINYNKTETIPVGYPHNFTVKVVNFTTLFLSWAEVETLMRKGIILNYIYSCNNTEDSLSNKVDNSTFNVTVYNLNPDTIYQCSVAACTIVGCGVQAFVFNITLDGNVEVAVKNVLKAPEESANITFIHNINSSSINVSWNDITLSKWVIQENQLYCLDIENSSQIVKTECVEYTAKRNIIINGLDPYTNYAVLVYCKNKVGVGFKDNNKKKSVFTDELPPLVSPRNISVDSNSTNSILLQWKPLDKNEYYGVLSGYSIIVKAVYSESDFKLQSKRKRRGLDMQIYNGSLLLEWKTNLSNPNATFFNITNLFGNTIYIINISANTKYQGKFSSGVEIKTKEGVPLLSAVNLQCDIITYCSISIHWQPTPPGYLQGILIGYTLSYQKVDTEEIQYESLNTESTSYKVINLDAFTNYNIVLVAFTKDGGGKNSQLTCITDETVPIKAPTGLTATSYYYPDKTNVSWIHLNQSDWRGRPLGYTIAYKLLKQGNIDIPNQRWVMINITYTNQSMHQLENLRLYSQYTLKIAGYNRIGIGSFSGVINFVTCHILNPVVEINYITLPPFASLNKSSQFPPEGIMIAPTEHSLKQCAGICSSFSKNISFVYTKVQKTSLEFVKMSSNKIKLPVTVPVQVHNSSYSSTVQLSGFVFLFIPSNRSVQLTENEKIVFKNTASSLATLLIYILLNCLFGVILFYCQYQNSRRKSHCFTLSGIFEEIYFSIITITTVGYGDKIPLTFCGRVLLIIWTFMGIVLTSICVGNIISALTVDVVSSVIDLYPKYTVIAKLESPEYIWANKISSINLIKDKNFSSHLDVLDGLRAGQAKYAIFDQYTVEAYRVVMMQFNIKIAKVLNTDSSYYGERCAALQQWNKSSILAADPATFAMRSNASLEDQPKYDSSVSYSDI
;
A
#
# COMPACT_ATOMS: atom_id res chain seq x y z
N MET A 1 -53.26 -19.85 -16.07
CA MET A 1 -53.16 -21.09 -15.27
C MET A 1 -54.08 -22.09 -15.94
N GLY A 2 -53.53 -23.18 -16.50
CA GLY A 2 -54.08 -23.74 -17.74
C GLY A 2 -53.83 -22.79 -18.92
N VAL A 3 -53.56 -23.23 -20.15
CA VAL A 3 -53.44 -24.58 -20.74
C VAL A 3 -52.03 -24.65 -21.36
N PHE A 4 -51.13 -25.57 -21.00
CA PHE A 4 -51.13 -26.95 -21.48
C PHE A 4 -50.41 -27.93 -20.51
N LYS A 5 -50.92 -28.13 -19.28
CA LYS A 5 -50.61 -29.37 -18.52
C LYS A 5 -51.39 -30.52 -19.17
N GLY A 6 -50.87 -31.06 -20.27
CA GLY A 6 -51.61 -31.96 -21.17
C GLY A 6 -50.86 -33.18 -21.71
N PHE A 7 -49.60 -33.42 -21.28
CA PHE A 7 -48.91 -34.70 -21.52
C PHE A 7 -47.99 -35.08 -20.34
N VAL A 8 -48.61 -35.28 -19.18
CA VAL A 8 -48.03 -36.07 -18.08
C VAL A 8 -48.68 -37.46 -18.12
N SER A 9 -47.95 -38.50 -17.71
CA SER A 9 -48.48 -39.86 -17.44
C SER A 9 -48.77 -40.79 -18.65
N ARG A 10 -47.71 -41.17 -19.36
CA ARG A 10 -47.27 -42.59 -19.37
C ARG A 10 -45.80 -42.60 -18.94
N ALA A 11 -45.40 -42.88 -17.69
CA ALA A 11 -45.82 -43.86 -16.69
C ALA A 11 -45.29 -45.29 -16.94
N ILE A 12 -44.20 -45.59 -16.21
CA ILE A 12 -43.76 -46.90 -15.69
C ILE A 12 -43.25 -47.95 -16.71
N LYS A 13 -41.92 -48.18 -16.69
CA LYS A 13 -41.21 -49.46 -16.41
C LYS A 13 -39.69 -49.25 -16.61
N ILE A 14 -38.75 -49.96 -15.95
CA ILE A 14 -38.69 -50.61 -14.62
C ILE A 14 -37.19 -50.87 -14.32
N SER A 15 -36.74 -50.83 -13.05
CA SER A 15 -35.37 -51.19 -12.56
C SER A 15 -34.17 -50.40 -13.13
N SER A 16 -33.03 -50.25 -12.43
CA SER A 16 -32.62 -50.66 -11.07
C SER A 16 -32.30 -49.40 -10.21
N MET A 17 -32.62 -49.34 -8.92
CA MET A 17 -31.75 -49.78 -7.80
C MET A 17 -30.27 -49.45 -8.08
N LYS A 18 -29.76 -48.31 -7.59
CA LYS A 18 -29.25 -47.99 -6.22
C LYS A 18 -27.74 -48.32 -6.12
N TYR A 19 -26.77 -47.39 -5.95
CA TYR A 19 -26.64 -46.16 -5.12
C TYR A 19 -26.30 -46.48 -3.65
N LEU A 20 -25.26 -45.81 -3.12
CA LEU A 20 -24.69 -45.85 -1.75
C LEU A 20 -24.00 -47.19 -1.38
N ASN A 21 -22.84 -47.21 -0.71
CA ASN A 21 -22.18 -46.20 0.14
C ASN A 21 -20.80 -45.76 -0.42
N ASP A 22 -20.44 -44.46 -0.31
CA ASP A 22 -19.47 -43.84 0.64
C ASP A 22 -18.00 -44.16 0.28
N GLU A 23 -17.04 -43.22 0.23
CA GLU A 23 -16.91 -41.90 0.89
C GLU A 23 -16.91 -41.94 2.43
N MET A 24 -16.32 -42.99 3.00
CA MET A 24 -15.82 -43.03 4.38
C MET A 24 -14.67 -44.05 4.50
N GLN A 25 -13.76 -43.84 5.46
CA GLN A 25 -12.44 -44.52 5.58
C GLN A 25 -11.49 -44.17 4.41
N PHE A 26 -10.63 -43.15 4.47
CA PHE A 26 -10.08 -42.46 5.65
C PHE A 26 -9.42 -43.39 6.69
N LEU A 27 -8.65 -44.40 6.24
CA LEU A 27 -7.63 -45.05 7.10
C LEU A 27 -6.48 -45.77 6.38
N ILE A 28 -6.42 -45.78 5.04
CA ILE A 28 -5.33 -46.42 4.27
C ILE A 28 -4.67 -45.36 3.36
N ASN A 29 -3.96 -44.43 3.99
CA ASN A 29 -3.02 -43.52 3.30
C ASN A 29 -1.95 -42.99 4.28
N MET A 30 -1.32 -43.92 5.01
CA MET A 30 -0.15 -43.65 5.85
C MET A 30 0.89 -44.75 5.63
N PHE A 31 2.09 -44.32 5.19
CA PHE A 31 3.34 -45.08 5.08
C PHE A 31 3.37 -46.27 4.11
N SER A 32 3.98 -46.02 2.94
CA SER A 32 4.68 -47.01 2.14
C SER A 32 6.16 -46.62 2.01
N GLU A 33 7.04 -47.54 2.42
CA GLU A 33 8.43 -47.75 1.96
C GLU A 33 9.51 -46.68 2.19
N ASN A 34 10.44 -46.99 3.12
CA ASN A 34 11.92 -46.93 3.06
C ASN A 34 12.46 -47.22 4.49
N GLU A 35 13.59 -47.89 4.77
CA GLU A 35 14.68 -48.44 3.92
C GLU A 35 15.50 -49.53 4.67
N HIS A 36 16.35 -50.28 3.94
CA HIS A 36 17.63 -50.94 4.34
C HIS A 36 17.82 -52.12 5.35
N ASP A 37 18.61 -53.10 4.85
CA ASP A 37 19.79 -53.82 5.43
C ASP A 37 19.78 -55.09 6.35
N ARG A 38 20.08 -56.23 5.69
CA ARG A 38 21.26 -57.15 5.84
C ARG A 38 21.72 -57.76 7.20
N LEU A 39 21.64 -59.11 7.22
CA LEU A 39 22.68 -60.12 7.55
C LEU A 39 22.89 -60.71 8.99
N LYS A 40 22.41 -61.97 9.16
CA LYS A 40 23.07 -63.15 9.82
C LYS A 40 23.30 -63.12 11.37
N PRO A 41 23.66 -64.23 12.07
CA PRO A 41 24.18 -65.55 11.64
C PRO A 41 23.42 -66.81 12.13
N GLU A 42 24.13 -67.89 12.51
CA GLU A 42 23.73 -69.32 12.48
C GLU A 42 23.57 -69.99 13.88
N THR A 43 22.94 -71.18 13.99
CA THR A 43 23.37 -72.27 14.91
C THR A 43 22.69 -73.66 14.67
N THR A 44 23.08 -74.68 15.45
CA THR A 44 23.15 -76.12 15.11
C THR A 44 22.15 -77.11 15.77
N ALA A 45 21.63 -78.04 14.96
CA ALA A 45 21.64 -79.53 15.10
C ALA A 45 20.89 -80.37 16.20
N LYS A 46 20.26 -81.45 15.70
CA LYS A 46 20.33 -82.91 16.09
C LYS A 46 19.24 -83.62 16.97
N ASN A 47 19.13 -84.94 16.68
CA ASN A 47 18.53 -86.08 17.42
C ASN A 47 16.99 -86.32 17.35
N TYR A 48 16.41 -87.54 17.33
CA TYR A 48 16.93 -88.94 17.32
C TYR A 48 15.96 -89.95 16.61
N ILE A 49 16.21 -91.28 16.65
CA ILE A 49 15.62 -92.34 15.76
C ILE A 49 15.18 -93.62 16.52
N GLU A 50 14.10 -94.30 16.07
CA GLU A 50 13.86 -95.77 16.13
C GLU A 50 12.84 -96.24 15.04
N LYS A 51 12.66 -97.52 14.61
CA LYS A 51 13.54 -98.72 14.40
C LYS A 51 12.73 -99.93 13.80
N THR A 52 13.44 -101.02 13.42
CA THR A 52 13.01 -102.45 13.17
C THR A 52 12.54 -102.82 11.73
N ASN A 53 12.59 -104.07 11.19
CA ASN A 53 13.30 -105.36 11.49
C ASN A 53 13.21 -106.37 10.29
N ASN A 54 13.76 -107.59 10.45
CA ASN A 54 13.57 -108.87 9.68
C ASN A 54 14.37 -109.06 8.36
N LEU A 55 14.91 -110.25 8.00
CA LEU A 55 14.98 -111.63 8.58
C LEU A 55 16.49 -112.06 8.75
N SER A 56 17.00 -113.31 8.94
CA SER A 56 16.50 -114.71 9.03
C SER A 56 17.43 -115.60 9.95
N LYS A 57 17.60 -116.93 9.69
CA LYS A 57 18.42 -117.93 10.45
C LYS A 57 18.78 -119.18 9.60
N ILE A 58 19.74 -120.03 10.04
CA ILE A 58 19.72 -121.54 10.16
C ILE A 58 21.14 -122.16 10.44
N ASN A 59 21.23 -123.45 10.82
CA ASN A 59 22.39 -124.17 11.45
C ASN A 59 22.68 -125.56 10.73
N TYR A 60 23.58 -126.51 11.08
CA TYR A 60 24.51 -126.79 12.21
C TYR A 60 25.56 -127.92 11.90
N ASN A 61 26.54 -128.15 12.80
CA ASN A 61 27.38 -129.37 13.03
C ASN A 61 28.41 -129.87 11.96
N LYS A 62 29.16 -130.97 12.30
CA LYS A 62 30.64 -131.03 12.11
C LYS A 62 31.24 -132.43 11.79
N THR A 63 32.37 -132.45 11.08
CA THR A 63 33.31 -133.59 10.86
C THR A 63 34.68 -133.30 11.49
N GLU A 64 35.74 -134.08 11.19
CA GLU A 64 37.12 -133.60 11.40
C GLU A 64 37.39 -132.34 10.54
N THR A 65 38.23 -131.44 11.04
CA THR A 65 38.45 -130.09 10.46
C THR A 65 39.91 -129.67 10.54
N ILE A 66 40.25 -128.59 9.82
CA ILE A 66 41.45 -127.79 10.08
C ILE A 66 41.56 -127.41 11.58
N PRO A 67 42.79 -127.21 12.12
CA PRO A 67 42.99 -126.77 13.50
C PRO A 67 42.27 -125.46 13.81
N VAL A 68 41.50 -125.46 14.90
CA VAL A 68 40.66 -124.30 15.29
C VAL A 68 41.44 -123.32 16.16
N GLY A 69 42.51 -123.78 16.82
CA GLY A 69 43.48 -122.94 17.53
C GLY A 69 44.71 -122.64 16.67
N TYR A 70 45.34 -121.51 16.96
CA TYR A 70 46.60 -121.06 16.38
C TYR A 70 47.81 -121.49 17.23
N PRO A 71 49.05 -121.45 16.71
CA PRO A 71 50.26 -121.73 17.50
C PRO A 71 50.46 -120.67 18.58
N HIS A 72 50.48 -121.09 19.85
CA HIS A 72 50.50 -120.15 20.98
C HIS A 72 51.88 -119.50 21.16
N ASN A 73 51.91 -118.37 21.88
CA ASN A 73 53.14 -117.65 22.24
C ASN A 73 54.04 -117.32 21.03
N PHE A 74 53.45 -117.03 19.87
CA PHE A 74 54.17 -116.60 18.68
C PHE A 74 54.78 -115.22 18.91
N THR A 75 56.11 -115.16 18.92
CA THR A 75 56.89 -113.94 19.07
C THR A 75 57.85 -113.78 17.91
N VAL A 76 58.06 -112.54 17.50
CA VAL A 76 59.05 -112.16 16.49
C VAL A 76 60.04 -111.21 17.14
N LYS A 77 61.33 -111.41 16.87
CA LYS A 77 62.42 -110.53 17.34
C LYS A 77 63.27 -110.09 16.16
N VAL A 78 63.58 -108.80 16.09
CA VAL A 78 64.62 -108.28 15.20
C VAL A 78 65.97 -108.83 15.68
N VAL A 79 66.75 -109.41 14.76
CA VAL A 79 68.12 -109.87 15.04
C VAL A 79 69.13 -108.89 14.46
N ASN A 80 68.86 -108.38 13.26
CA ASN A 80 69.51 -107.20 12.68
C ASN A 80 68.58 -106.57 11.61
N PHE A 81 69.06 -105.53 10.94
CA PHE A 81 68.35 -104.75 9.91
C PHE A 81 67.87 -105.53 8.67
N THR A 82 68.23 -106.81 8.47
CA THR A 82 67.68 -107.67 7.39
C THR A 82 67.18 -109.04 7.86
N THR A 83 67.08 -109.27 9.18
CA THR A 83 66.79 -110.61 9.73
C THR A 83 65.82 -110.58 10.92
N LEU A 84 64.83 -111.49 10.87
CA LEU A 84 63.83 -111.70 11.92
C LEU A 84 63.92 -113.12 12.47
N PHE A 85 63.86 -113.26 13.79
CA PHE A 85 63.71 -114.55 14.46
C PHE A 85 62.27 -114.76 14.89
N LEU A 86 61.65 -115.81 14.35
CA LEU A 86 60.31 -116.28 14.68
C LEU A 86 60.40 -117.42 15.70
N SER A 87 59.54 -117.42 16.71
CA SER A 87 59.34 -118.58 17.59
C SER A 87 57.90 -118.69 18.08
N TRP A 88 57.39 -119.90 18.20
CA TRP A 88 56.04 -120.24 18.68
C TRP A 88 56.09 -121.45 19.63
N ALA A 89 54.95 -121.81 20.19
CA ALA A 89 54.72 -123.05 20.91
C ALA A 89 53.69 -123.93 20.17
N GLU A 90 53.60 -125.20 20.56
CA GLU A 90 52.64 -126.14 19.98
C GLU A 90 51.19 -125.71 20.24
N VAL A 91 50.28 -126.01 19.30
CA VAL A 91 48.84 -125.71 19.46
C VAL A 91 48.26 -126.55 20.61
N GLU A 92 47.38 -125.97 21.43
CA GLU A 92 46.74 -126.68 22.53
C GLU A 92 45.97 -127.93 22.06
N THR A 93 46.13 -129.06 22.75
CA THR A 93 45.65 -130.39 22.32
C THR A 93 44.15 -130.44 22.01
N LEU A 94 43.33 -129.78 22.83
CA LEU A 94 41.88 -129.66 22.65
C LEU A 94 41.48 -128.87 21.39
N MET A 95 42.38 -128.03 20.86
CA MET A 95 42.13 -127.16 19.71
C MET A 95 42.58 -127.74 18.36
N ARG A 96 43.45 -128.76 18.36
CA ARG A 96 44.02 -129.37 17.14
C ARG A 96 42.96 -130.00 16.24
N LYS A 97 42.03 -130.77 16.84
CA LYS A 97 40.89 -131.45 16.19
C LYS A 97 41.26 -132.23 14.91
N GLY A 98 42.47 -132.82 14.95
CA GLY A 98 43.19 -133.55 13.91
C GLY A 98 44.67 -133.63 14.28
N ILE A 99 45.48 -134.43 13.57
CA ILE A 99 46.93 -134.54 13.81
C ILE A 99 47.69 -133.46 13.03
N ILE A 100 48.53 -132.68 13.71
CA ILE A 100 49.39 -131.67 13.08
C ILE A 100 50.56 -132.36 12.38
N LEU A 101 50.65 -132.17 11.06
CA LEU A 101 51.72 -132.72 10.21
C LEU A 101 52.89 -131.74 10.06
N ASN A 102 52.61 -130.43 10.06
CA ASN A 102 53.60 -129.38 9.86
C ASN A 102 53.09 -128.03 10.38
N TYR A 103 53.99 -127.06 10.48
CA TYR A 103 53.68 -125.64 10.55
C TYR A 103 53.97 -124.98 9.19
N ILE A 104 53.34 -123.83 8.93
CA ILE A 104 53.69 -122.91 7.82
C ILE A 104 53.80 -121.52 8.42
N TYR A 105 54.94 -120.86 8.21
CA TYR A 105 55.12 -119.46 8.56
C TYR A 105 55.15 -118.59 7.30
N SER A 106 54.80 -117.31 7.45
CA SER A 106 55.01 -116.29 6.43
C SER A 106 55.45 -114.97 7.04
N CYS A 107 56.19 -114.16 6.29
CA CYS A 107 56.48 -112.76 6.58
C CYS A 107 56.28 -111.96 5.30
N ASN A 108 55.28 -111.10 5.29
CA ASN A 108 54.84 -110.36 4.11
C ASN A 108 54.87 -108.84 4.38
N ASN A 109 55.15 -108.08 3.33
CA ASN A 109 54.99 -106.63 3.25
C ASN A 109 54.04 -106.34 2.06
N THR A 110 53.79 -105.07 1.70
CA THR A 110 52.92 -104.69 0.57
C THR A 110 53.48 -105.06 -0.81
N GLU A 111 54.77 -105.33 -0.91
CA GLU A 111 55.47 -105.60 -2.19
C GLU A 111 56.08 -107.01 -2.28
N ASP A 112 56.42 -107.64 -1.14
CA ASP A 112 57.04 -108.97 -1.05
C ASP A 112 56.26 -109.90 -0.12
N SER A 113 56.13 -111.18 -0.49
CA SER A 113 55.51 -112.22 0.34
C SER A 113 56.35 -113.49 0.40
N LEU A 114 56.88 -113.82 1.58
CA LEU A 114 57.67 -115.02 1.84
C LEU A 114 56.89 -115.98 2.73
N SER A 115 56.65 -117.21 2.28
CA SER A 115 55.98 -118.25 3.06
C SER A 115 56.62 -119.62 2.89
N ASN A 116 56.93 -120.32 3.99
CA ASN A 116 57.61 -121.61 3.98
C ASN A 116 57.00 -122.61 4.99
N LYS A 117 57.11 -123.90 4.67
CA LYS A 117 56.65 -125.03 5.49
C LYS A 117 57.79 -125.63 6.30
N VAL A 118 57.50 -126.05 7.54
CA VAL A 118 58.46 -126.65 8.48
C VAL A 118 57.78 -127.76 9.29
N ASP A 119 58.53 -128.79 9.70
CA ASP A 119 57.96 -130.00 10.29
C ASP A 119 57.32 -129.77 11.67
N ASN A 120 56.41 -130.66 12.08
CA ASN A 120 55.61 -130.51 13.32
C ASN A 120 56.41 -130.51 14.63
N SER A 121 57.68 -130.90 14.61
CA SER A 121 58.63 -130.83 15.73
C SER A 121 59.38 -129.49 15.82
N THR A 122 59.22 -128.59 14.86
CA THR A 122 59.93 -127.31 14.79
C THR A 122 59.07 -126.14 15.29
N PHE A 123 59.68 -125.28 16.10
CA PHE A 123 59.00 -124.24 16.86
C PHE A 123 59.67 -122.86 16.76
N ASN A 124 60.75 -122.74 15.98
CA ASN A 124 61.48 -121.49 15.75
C ASN A 124 62.21 -121.49 14.40
N VAL A 125 62.30 -120.32 13.77
CA VAL A 125 62.95 -120.11 12.46
C VAL A 125 63.53 -118.70 12.37
N THR A 126 64.75 -118.57 11.87
CA THR A 126 65.33 -117.30 11.38
C THR A 126 64.94 -117.05 9.92
N VAL A 127 64.37 -115.90 9.62
CA VAL A 127 64.10 -115.39 8.26
C VAL A 127 65.19 -114.38 7.90
N TYR A 128 65.76 -114.50 6.70
CA TYR A 128 66.88 -113.71 6.20
C TYR A 128 66.50 -112.91 4.94
N ASN A 129 67.34 -111.93 4.58
CA ASN A 129 67.22 -111.10 3.37
C ASN A 129 65.92 -110.28 3.29
N LEU A 130 65.50 -109.72 4.43
CA LEU A 130 64.40 -108.77 4.53
C LEU A 130 64.91 -107.33 4.33
N ASN A 131 64.04 -106.42 3.88
CA ASN A 131 64.44 -105.03 3.57
C ASN A 131 64.44 -104.13 4.84
N PRO A 132 65.53 -103.39 5.12
CA PRO A 132 65.64 -102.52 6.30
C PRO A 132 64.63 -101.37 6.28
N ASP A 133 64.28 -100.84 7.45
CA ASP A 133 63.26 -99.78 7.66
C ASP A 133 61.87 -100.06 7.03
N THR A 134 61.58 -101.30 6.59
CA THR A 134 60.26 -101.69 6.08
C THR A 134 59.43 -102.48 7.09
N ILE A 135 58.12 -102.46 6.91
CA ILE A 135 57.13 -103.01 7.84
C ILE A 135 56.72 -104.42 7.39
N TYR A 136 57.14 -105.44 8.14
CA TYR A 136 56.69 -106.82 7.89
C TYR A 136 55.57 -107.23 8.85
N GLN A 137 54.55 -107.91 8.31
CA GLN A 137 53.57 -108.69 9.05
C GLN A 137 53.96 -110.17 8.94
N CYS A 138 54.32 -110.78 10.07
CA CYS A 138 54.65 -112.20 10.14
C CYS A 138 53.52 -113.01 10.77
N SER A 139 53.36 -114.27 10.32
CA SER A 139 52.37 -115.21 10.83
C SER A 139 52.85 -116.66 10.82
N VAL A 140 52.18 -117.53 11.58
CA VAL A 140 52.39 -118.99 11.57
C VAL A 140 51.08 -119.75 11.84
N ALA A 141 50.83 -120.84 11.10
CA ALA A 141 49.70 -121.76 11.31
C ALA A 141 50.17 -123.21 11.41
N ALA A 142 49.41 -124.03 12.14
CA ALA A 142 49.54 -125.48 12.14
C ALA A 142 48.64 -126.11 11.07
N CYS A 143 49.07 -127.20 10.44
CA CYS A 143 48.33 -127.87 9.38
C CYS A 143 48.10 -129.36 9.65
N THR A 144 46.88 -129.83 9.39
CA THR A 144 46.49 -131.25 9.38
C THR A 144 46.40 -131.75 7.94
N ILE A 145 46.05 -133.03 7.75
CA ILE A 145 45.76 -133.63 6.44
C ILE A 145 44.62 -132.89 5.70
N VAL A 146 43.69 -132.28 6.43
CA VAL A 146 42.52 -131.55 5.89
C VAL A 146 42.88 -130.11 5.48
N GLY A 147 43.95 -129.54 6.06
CA GLY A 147 44.41 -128.19 5.74
C GLY A 147 45.00 -127.44 6.94
N CYS A 148 45.39 -126.19 6.70
CA CYS A 148 45.96 -125.31 7.71
C CYS A 148 44.88 -124.60 8.54
N GLY A 149 45.15 -124.48 9.83
CA GLY A 149 44.29 -123.81 10.80
C GLY A 149 44.49 -122.30 10.87
N VAL A 150 43.93 -121.69 11.92
CA VAL A 150 44.06 -120.25 12.18
C VAL A 150 45.53 -119.86 12.34
N GLN A 151 45.96 -118.78 11.68
CA GLN A 151 47.29 -118.20 11.82
C GLN A 151 47.37 -117.36 13.11
N ALA A 152 48.43 -117.57 13.90
CA ALA A 152 48.93 -116.56 14.84
C ALA A 152 49.72 -115.53 14.04
N PHE A 153 49.54 -114.24 14.27
CA PHE A 153 50.29 -113.18 13.59
C PHE A 153 50.71 -112.06 14.53
N VAL A 154 51.76 -111.34 14.14
CA VAL A 154 52.18 -110.08 14.76
C VAL A 154 52.10 -108.99 13.70
N PHE A 155 51.40 -107.90 13.99
CA PHE A 155 51.32 -106.75 13.10
C PHE A 155 52.55 -105.84 13.24
N ASN A 156 52.98 -105.34 12.08
CA ASN A 156 53.81 -104.16 11.88
C ASN A 156 55.11 -104.09 12.72
N ILE A 157 56.11 -104.87 12.30
CA ILE A 157 57.47 -104.78 12.83
C ILE A 157 58.32 -103.96 11.86
N THR A 158 58.80 -102.81 12.32
CA THR A 158 59.82 -102.01 11.64
C THR A 158 61.22 -102.56 11.93
N LEU A 159 62.08 -102.57 10.92
CA LEU A 159 63.49 -102.93 11.04
C LEU A 159 64.36 -101.68 11.34
N ASP A 160 63.91 -100.86 12.29
CA ASP A 160 64.49 -99.54 12.60
C ASP A 160 65.96 -99.62 13.08
N GLY A 161 66.86 -98.92 12.38
CA GLY A 161 68.31 -98.99 12.58
C GLY A 161 68.90 -98.35 13.85
N ASN A 162 68.31 -98.52 15.05
CA ASN A 162 68.87 -97.99 16.31
C ASN A 162 68.78 -98.98 17.49
N VAL A 163 69.93 -99.56 17.88
CA VAL A 163 70.10 -100.20 19.19
C VAL A 163 71.16 -99.44 19.99
N GLU A 164 70.67 -98.71 20.99
CA GLU A 164 71.27 -98.41 22.30
C GLU A 164 72.76 -97.97 22.40
N VAL A 165 72.99 -96.81 23.03
CA VAL A 165 73.53 -96.74 24.41
C VAL A 165 73.34 -95.32 24.97
N ALA A 166 73.24 -95.20 26.30
CA ALA A 166 72.78 -93.98 26.97
C ALA A 166 73.75 -92.78 26.91
N VAL A 167 73.22 -91.60 26.54
CA VAL A 167 73.79 -90.29 26.89
C VAL A 167 72.69 -89.43 27.54
N LYS A 168 73.05 -88.70 28.60
CA LYS A 168 72.12 -87.80 29.30
C LYS A 168 71.81 -86.58 28.44
N ASN A 169 70.55 -86.40 28.02
CA ASN A 169 70.09 -85.13 27.46
C ASN A 169 70.07 -84.05 28.54
N VAL A 170 71.12 -83.22 28.58
CA VAL A 170 71.11 -81.95 29.31
C VAL A 170 70.18 -81.00 28.57
N LEU A 171 69.05 -80.66 29.18
CA LEU A 171 68.16 -79.63 28.66
C LEU A 171 68.91 -78.28 28.61
N LYS A 172 68.81 -77.57 27.49
CA LYS A 172 69.30 -76.18 27.34
C LYS A 172 68.16 -75.16 27.51
N ALA A 173 68.53 -73.92 27.83
CA ALA A 173 67.65 -72.77 27.67
C ALA A 173 67.59 -72.34 26.18
N PRO A 174 66.56 -71.58 25.75
CA PRO A 174 66.48 -71.09 24.37
C PRO A 174 67.67 -70.21 23.99
N GLU A 175 68.32 -70.50 22.86
CA GLU A 175 69.57 -69.82 22.45
C GLU A 175 69.35 -68.47 21.75
N GLU A 176 68.09 -68.03 21.59
CA GLU A 176 67.71 -66.76 20.97
C GLU A 176 66.67 -65.96 21.80
N SER A 177 66.65 -64.64 21.59
CA SER A 177 65.59 -63.70 21.98
C SER A 177 64.73 -63.27 20.79
N ALA A 178 63.50 -62.82 21.06
CA ALA A 178 62.50 -62.51 20.03
C ALA A 178 62.71 -61.12 19.41
N ASN A 179 62.47 -61.01 18.09
CA ASN A 179 62.49 -59.70 17.41
C ASN A 179 61.18 -58.96 17.68
N ILE A 180 61.25 -57.80 18.34
CA ILE A 180 60.10 -56.88 18.50
C ILE A 180 59.69 -56.38 17.12
N THR A 181 58.45 -56.67 16.70
CA THR A 181 57.88 -56.19 15.44
C THR A 181 57.45 -54.73 15.57
N PHE A 182 56.59 -54.44 16.53
CA PHE A 182 55.97 -53.14 16.73
C PHE A 182 56.05 -52.72 18.20
N ILE A 183 56.29 -51.42 18.41
CA ILE A 183 56.32 -50.81 19.75
C ILE A 183 55.82 -49.37 19.64
N HIS A 184 54.87 -48.99 20.50
CA HIS A 184 54.32 -47.63 20.58
C HIS A 184 53.76 -47.35 21.98
N ASN A 185 53.64 -46.08 22.33
CA ASN A 185 52.91 -45.64 23.52
C ASN A 185 51.39 -45.66 23.28
N ILE A 186 50.64 -46.07 24.31
CA ILE A 186 49.17 -45.93 24.35
C ILE A 186 48.77 -44.68 25.12
N ASN A 187 49.44 -44.42 26.24
CA ASN A 187 49.25 -43.23 27.06
C ASN A 187 50.54 -42.88 27.84
N SER A 188 50.45 -41.95 28.77
CA SER A 188 51.55 -41.47 29.61
C SER A 188 52.01 -42.44 30.71
N SER A 189 51.57 -43.71 30.67
CA SER A 189 51.90 -44.73 31.66
C SER A 189 51.89 -46.17 31.10
N SER A 190 51.65 -46.33 29.79
CA SER A 190 51.62 -47.64 29.16
C SER A 190 52.06 -47.65 27.69
N ILE A 191 52.70 -48.76 27.32
CA ILE A 191 53.23 -49.04 25.98
C ILE A 191 52.72 -50.41 25.50
N ASN A 192 52.55 -50.54 24.19
CA ASN A 192 52.14 -51.77 23.52
C ASN A 192 53.34 -52.33 22.77
N VAL A 193 53.68 -53.60 23.03
CA VAL A 193 54.82 -54.28 22.42
C VAL A 193 54.33 -55.56 21.76
N SER A 194 54.74 -55.82 20.52
CA SER A 194 54.53 -57.11 19.84
C SER A 194 55.83 -57.65 19.27
N TRP A 195 55.93 -58.98 19.14
CA TRP A 195 57.14 -59.68 18.69
C TRP A 195 56.84 -60.84 17.73
N ASN A 196 57.86 -61.26 17.00
CA ASN A 196 57.82 -62.50 16.22
C ASN A 196 58.10 -63.71 17.11
N ASP A 197 57.65 -64.90 16.68
CA ASP A 197 58.06 -66.15 17.31
C ASP A 197 59.57 -66.40 17.14
N ILE A 198 60.12 -67.17 18.08
CA ILE A 198 61.49 -67.67 18.01
C ILE A 198 61.47 -69.04 17.33
N THR A 199 62.27 -69.21 16.28
CA THR A 199 62.39 -70.47 15.52
C THR A 199 63.19 -71.51 16.28
N LEU A 200 62.55 -72.13 17.29
CA LEU A 200 63.11 -73.26 18.03
C LEU A 200 63.39 -74.44 17.06
N SER A 201 64.64 -74.88 17.00
CA SER A 201 65.05 -76.07 16.26
C SER A 201 64.37 -77.33 16.85
N LYS A 202 64.15 -78.34 16.01
CA LYS A 202 63.25 -79.51 16.21
C LYS A 202 63.35 -80.19 17.60
N TRP A 203 62.66 -79.64 18.60
CA TRP A 203 62.49 -80.21 19.93
C TRP A 203 61.08 -79.96 20.46
N VAL A 204 60.60 -80.86 21.33
CA VAL A 204 59.18 -80.97 21.70
C VAL A 204 58.68 -79.73 22.48
N ILE A 205 57.53 -79.20 22.07
CA ILE A 205 56.79 -78.21 22.84
C ILE A 205 56.32 -78.88 24.14
N GLN A 206 56.86 -78.42 25.28
CA GLN A 206 56.35 -78.77 26.60
C GLN A 206 55.62 -77.59 27.22
N GLU A 207 54.60 -77.91 28.01
CA GLU A 207 53.85 -76.95 28.82
C GLU A 207 54.78 -76.15 29.76
N ASN A 208 54.41 -74.89 30.03
CA ASN A 208 55.14 -73.93 30.86
C ASN A 208 56.38 -73.27 30.20
N GLN A 209 56.26 -72.82 28.95
CA GLN A 209 57.16 -71.82 28.35
C GLN A 209 56.56 -70.41 28.44
N LEU A 210 57.39 -69.41 28.72
CA LEU A 210 57.01 -68.00 28.87
C LEU A 210 57.85 -67.10 27.94
N TYR A 211 57.21 -66.14 27.28
CA TYR A 211 57.87 -64.92 26.79
C TYR A 211 58.00 -63.94 27.96
N CYS A 212 59.20 -63.50 28.29
CA CYS A 212 59.46 -62.46 29.27
C CYS A 212 60.02 -61.21 28.60
N LEU A 213 59.59 -60.04 29.07
CA LEU A 213 59.94 -58.73 28.58
C LEU A 213 60.62 -57.96 29.71
N ASP A 214 61.89 -57.61 29.56
CA ASP A 214 62.53 -56.62 30.43
C ASP A 214 62.26 -55.22 29.87
N ILE A 215 61.85 -54.31 30.76
CA ILE A 215 61.67 -52.90 30.49
C ILE A 215 62.76 -52.14 31.26
N GLU A 216 63.68 -51.53 30.52
CA GLU A 216 64.81 -50.77 31.05
C GLU A 216 64.61 -49.26 30.90
N ASN A 217 64.88 -48.50 31.97
CA ASN A 217 65.15 -47.07 31.89
C ASN A 217 66.65 -46.87 32.16
N SER A 218 67.35 -46.13 31.30
CA SER A 218 68.76 -45.78 31.51
C SER A 218 69.66 -46.99 31.83
N SER A 219 69.44 -48.11 31.14
CA SER A 219 70.09 -49.43 31.31
C SER A 219 69.82 -50.18 32.64
N GLN A 220 68.91 -49.71 33.49
CA GLN A 220 68.42 -50.44 34.66
C GLN A 220 67.04 -51.05 34.37
N ILE A 221 66.86 -52.35 34.67
CA ILE A 221 65.56 -53.02 34.52
C ILE A 221 64.60 -52.47 35.60
N VAL A 222 63.60 -51.72 35.17
CA VAL A 222 62.55 -51.13 36.02
C VAL A 222 61.43 -52.15 36.28
N LYS A 223 61.13 -52.98 35.29
CA LYS A 223 60.04 -53.97 35.34
C LYS A 223 60.36 -55.15 34.43
N THR A 224 59.91 -56.34 34.81
CA THR A 224 59.85 -57.51 33.93
C THR A 224 58.41 -58.03 33.91
N GLU A 225 57.83 -58.21 32.73
CA GLU A 225 56.51 -58.87 32.55
C GLU A 225 56.70 -60.20 31.80
N CYS A 226 55.92 -61.24 32.12
CA CYS A 226 56.00 -62.53 31.43
C CYS A 226 54.61 -63.03 31.01
N VAL A 227 54.53 -63.64 29.84
CA VAL A 227 53.31 -64.10 29.14
C VAL A 227 53.50 -65.55 28.71
N GLU A 228 52.46 -66.37 28.78
CA GLU A 228 52.50 -67.75 28.27
C GLU A 228 52.75 -67.77 26.76
N TYR A 229 53.58 -68.71 26.30
CA TYR A 229 54.01 -68.82 24.89
C TYR A 229 52.84 -68.97 23.89
N THR A 230 51.70 -69.51 24.35
CA THR A 230 50.45 -69.68 23.58
C THR A 230 49.53 -68.45 23.64
N ALA A 231 49.73 -67.53 24.60
CA ALA A 231 48.77 -66.50 24.97
C ALA A 231 49.03 -65.13 24.30
N LYS A 232 48.96 -65.13 22.96
CA LYS A 232 49.18 -63.96 22.07
C LYS A 232 50.65 -63.52 21.97
N ARG A 233 50.93 -62.71 20.94
CA ARG A 233 52.28 -62.18 20.60
C ARG A 233 52.41 -60.68 20.87
N ASN A 234 51.61 -60.17 21.79
CA ASN A 234 51.60 -58.77 22.20
C ASN A 234 51.16 -58.59 23.66
N ILE A 235 51.69 -57.57 24.33
CA ILE A 235 51.28 -57.15 25.67
C ILE A 235 51.25 -55.62 25.80
N ILE A 236 50.36 -55.13 26.66
CA ILE A 236 50.31 -53.74 27.10
C ILE A 236 50.94 -53.66 28.48
N ILE A 237 52.15 -53.11 28.55
CA ILE A 237 52.90 -52.90 29.79
C ILE A 237 52.34 -51.64 30.45
N ASN A 238 51.87 -51.75 31.68
CA ASN A 238 51.23 -50.64 32.43
C ASN A 238 52.05 -50.24 33.67
N GLY A 239 51.84 -49.02 34.16
CA GLY A 239 52.50 -48.53 35.38
C GLY A 239 53.94 -48.07 35.12
N LEU A 240 54.15 -47.43 33.97
CA LEU A 240 55.39 -46.74 33.59
C LEU A 240 55.29 -45.25 33.92
N ASP A 241 56.43 -44.58 34.04
CA ASP A 241 56.52 -43.13 34.24
C ASP A 241 56.13 -42.35 32.96
N PRO A 242 55.62 -41.12 33.08
CA PRO A 242 55.24 -40.27 31.94
C PRO A 242 56.43 -39.58 31.26
N TYR A 243 56.39 -39.51 29.92
CA TYR A 243 57.43 -38.92 29.07
C TYR A 243 58.87 -39.41 29.34
N THR A 244 59.04 -40.70 29.64
CA THR A 244 60.34 -41.33 29.88
C THR A 244 60.66 -42.36 28.81
N ASN A 245 61.94 -42.44 28.44
CA ASN A 245 62.44 -43.38 27.44
C ASN A 245 62.67 -44.77 28.06
N TYR A 246 61.96 -45.78 27.55
CA TYR A 246 62.12 -47.17 27.96
C TYR A 246 62.64 -48.02 26.79
N ALA A 247 63.69 -48.80 27.04
CA ALA A 247 64.17 -49.84 26.14
C ALA A 247 63.56 -51.19 26.55
N VAL A 248 62.91 -51.90 25.61
CA VAL A 248 62.30 -53.20 25.86
C VAL A 248 63.09 -54.31 25.17
N LEU A 249 63.31 -55.44 25.85
CA LEU A 249 63.88 -56.67 25.31
C LEU A 249 62.95 -57.87 25.59
N VAL A 250 62.62 -58.65 24.56
CA VAL A 250 61.78 -59.85 24.67
C VAL A 250 62.62 -61.13 24.53
N TYR A 251 62.54 -62.04 25.49
CA TYR A 251 63.29 -63.30 25.53
C TYR A 251 62.43 -64.44 26.07
N CYS A 252 62.78 -65.71 25.80
CA CYS A 252 62.05 -66.86 26.33
C CYS A 252 62.60 -67.35 27.68
N LYS A 253 61.72 -67.87 28.53
CA LYS A 253 62.04 -68.55 29.80
C LYS A 253 61.30 -69.89 29.84
N ASN A 254 62.00 -70.95 30.26
CA ASN A 254 61.43 -72.29 30.41
C ASN A 254 61.76 -72.86 31.82
N LYS A 255 61.42 -74.12 32.07
CA LYS A 255 61.70 -74.83 33.34
C LYS A 255 63.21 -75.03 33.63
N VAL A 256 64.09 -74.78 32.65
CA VAL A 256 65.54 -74.94 32.74
C VAL A 256 66.22 -73.62 33.12
N GLY A 257 65.74 -72.51 32.55
CA GLY A 257 66.32 -71.19 32.79
C GLY A 257 65.77 -70.09 31.88
N VAL A 258 66.50 -68.99 31.86
CA VAL A 258 66.27 -67.84 30.98
C VAL A 258 67.12 -68.02 29.71
N GLY A 259 66.51 -67.82 28.55
CA GLY A 259 67.19 -67.84 27.25
C GLY A 259 68.09 -66.63 27.00
N PHE A 260 68.82 -66.65 25.89
CA PHE A 260 69.79 -65.60 25.57
C PHE A 260 69.15 -64.21 25.45
N LYS A 261 69.79 -63.20 26.05
CA LYS A 261 69.36 -61.80 26.04
C LYS A 261 70.17 -60.98 25.04
N ASP A 262 69.84 -61.07 23.76
CA ASP A 262 70.50 -60.25 22.73
C ASP A 262 70.14 -58.76 22.89
N ASN A 263 71.08 -57.97 23.43
CA ASN A 263 70.93 -56.53 23.58
C ASN A 263 70.70 -55.80 22.25
N ASN A 264 71.12 -56.35 21.11
CA ASN A 264 70.92 -55.73 19.79
C ASN A 264 69.45 -55.76 19.33
N LYS A 265 68.61 -56.60 19.96
CA LYS A 265 67.16 -56.70 19.68
C LYS A 265 66.31 -55.75 20.54
N LYS A 266 66.94 -54.94 21.40
CA LYS A 266 66.25 -53.90 22.18
C LYS A 266 65.63 -52.84 21.27
N LYS A 267 64.40 -52.41 21.58
CA LYS A 267 63.78 -51.22 20.97
C LYS A 267 63.39 -50.21 22.04
N SER A 268 63.69 -48.95 21.80
CA SER A 268 63.34 -47.81 22.67
C SER A 268 62.00 -47.19 22.27
N VAL A 269 61.25 -46.69 23.26
CA VAL A 269 60.02 -45.93 23.09
C VAL A 269 59.86 -44.95 24.26
N PHE A 270 59.36 -43.75 23.99
CA PHE A 270 58.90 -42.84 25.05
C PHE A 270 57.44 -43.14 25.40
N THR A 271 57.11 -43.17 26.69
CA THR A 271 55.72 -43.00 27.13
C THR A 271 55.17 -41.65 26.70
N ASP A 272 53.85 -41.53 26.58
CA ASP A 272 53.23 -40.27 26.13
C ASP A 272 53.36 -39.13 27.17
N GLU A 273 53.13 -37.90 26.73
CA GLU A 273 53.17 -36.73 27.61
C GLU A 273 52.00 -36.70 28.60
N LEU A 274 52.24 -36.19 29.81
CA LEU A 274 51.20 -35.92 30.80
C LEU A 274 50.79 -34.42 30.74
N PRO A 275 49.50 -34.07 30.90
CA PRO A 275 49.10 -32.69 31.16
C PRO A 275 49.74 -32.15 32.46
N PRO A 276 50.22 -30.90 32.51
CA PRO A 276 50.77 -30.31 33.74
C PRO A 276 49.76 -30.33 34.90
N LEU A 277 50.13 -30.98 36.01
CA LEU A 277 49.28 -31.11 37.20
C LEU A 277 49.26 -29.83 38.07
N VAL A 278 50.23 -28.94 37.83
CA VAL A 278 50.43 -27.65 38.52
C VAL A 278 50.11 -26.51 37.54
N SER A 279 49.44 -25.47 38.03
CA SER A 279 49.17 -24.25 37.27
C SER A 279 50.31 -23.22 37.41
N PRO A 280 50.45 -22.24 36.50
CA PRO A 280 51.45 -21.17 36.62
C PRO A 280 51.40 -20.44 37.97
N ARG A 281 52.57 -20.02 38.46
CA ARG A 281 52.70 -19.29 39.75
C ARG A 281 52.77 -17.77 39.55
N ASN A 282 52.66 -17.02 40.64
CA ASN A 282 52.76 -15.55 40.68
C ASN A 282 51.87 -14.86 39.64
N ILE A 283 50.62 -15.33 39.52
CA ILE A 283 49.65 -14.73 38.59
C ILE A 283 49.25 -13.37 39.14
N SER A 284 49.54 -12.31 38.36
CA SER A 284 49.19 -10.92 38.67
C SER A 284 48.50 -10.29 37.46
N VAL A 285 47.65 -9.29 37.74
CA VAL A 285 46.67 -8.79 36.78
C VAL A 285 46.49 -7.29 36.99
N ASP A 286 46.74 -6.49 35.94
CA ASP A 286 46.65 -5.02 35.98
C ASP A 286 45.62 -4.49 34.96
N SER A 287 44.62 -3.75 35.44
CA SER A 287 43.57 -3.12 34.61
C SER A 287 43.81 -1.62 34.42
N ASN A 288 44.90 -1.26 33.75
CA ASN A 288 45.26 0.15 33.58
C ASN A 288 44.44 0.92 32.51
N SER A 289 43.60 0.25 31.72
CA SER A 289 42.73 0.84 30.69
C SER A 289 41.26 0.43 30.88
N THR A 290 40.38 0.90 29.98
CA THR A 290 38.97 0.51 29.92
C THR A 290 38.74 -0.80 29.17
N ASN A 291 39.59 -1.13 28.20
CA ASN A 291 39.37 -2.18 27.22
C ASN A 291 40.46 -3.26 27.17
N SER A 292 41.42 -3.22 28.09
CA SER A 292 42.49 -4.22 28.19
C SER A 292 42.95 -4.51 29.62
N ILE A 293 43.45 -5.73 29.82
CA ILE A 293 44.01 -6.22 31.08
C ILE A 293 45.37 -6.87 30.76
N LEU A 294 46.41 -6.46 31.50
CA LEU A 294 47.71 -7.10 31.45
C LEU A 294 47.73 -8.25 32.46
N LEU A 295 47.81 -9.49 31.97
CA LEU A 295 48.01 -10.70 32.76
C LEU A 295 49.52 -11.04 32.78
N GLN A 296 50.08 -11.35 33.95
CA GLN A 296 51.47 -11.79 34.12
C GLN A 296 51.55 -13.06 34.97
N TRP A 297 52.55 -13.91 34.75
CA TRP A 297 52.78 -15.16 35.49
C TRP A 297 54.25 -15.64 35.41
N LYS A 298 54.67 -16.51 36.34
CA LYS A 298 55.90 -17.29 36.23
C LYS A 298 55.64 -18.60 35.45
N PRO A 299 56.43 -18.92 34.42
CA PRO A 299 56.47 -20.26 33.81
C PRO A 299 56.74 -21.38 34.81
N LEU A 300 56.34 -22.60 34.46
CA LEU A 300 56.63 -23.81 35.23
C LEU A 300 58.11 -24.21 35.10
N ASP A 301 58.69 -24.69 36.19
CA ASP A 301 60.06 -25.21 36.19
C ASP A 301 60.09 -26.64 35.60
N LYS A 302 61.22 -27.09 35.02
CA LYS A 302 61.28 -28.35 34.22
C LYS A 302 60.89 -29.62 34.98
N ASN A 303 60.93 -29.59 36.31
CA ASN A 303 60.55 -30.72 37.17
C ASN A 303 59.03 -30.79 37.44
N GLU A 304 58.23 -29.86 36.92
CA GLU A 304 56.80 -29.72 37.23
C GLU A 304 55.87 -30.21 36.10
N TYR A 305 56.45 -30.72 35.00
CA TYR A 305 55.72 -31.24 33.84
C TYR A 305 56.47 -32.38 33.11
N TYR A 306 55.72 -33.37 32.67
CA TYR A 306 56.24 -34.57 31.98
C TYR A 306 55.90 -34.50 30.49
N GLY A 307 56.73 -33.78 29.75
CA GLY A 307 56.57 -33.52 28.31
C GLY A 307 57.39 -32.32 27.83
N VAL A 308 57.04 -31.82 26.64
CA VAL A 308 57.43 -30.50 26.12
C VAL A 308 56.29 -29.52 26.41
N LEU A 309 56.57 -28.34 26.98
CA LEU A 309 55.55 -27.29 27.10
C LEU A 309 55.21 -26.73 25.70
N SER A 310 53.95 -26.79 25.32
CA SER A 310 53.43 -26.21 24.08
C SER A 310 53.01 -24.74 24.25
N GLY A 311 52.83 -24.29 25.50
CA GLY A 311 52.41 -22.93 25.83
C GLY A 311 51.35 -22.91 26.92
N TYR A 312 50.37 -22.01 26.79
CA TYR A 312 49.38 -21.71 27.83
C TYR A 312 47.97 -21.61 27.26
N SER A 313 46.96 -22.02 28.04
CA SER A 313 45.56 -21.65 27.79
C SER A 313 45.11 -20.62 28.81
N ILE A 314 44.53 -19.51 28.35
CA ILE A 314 43.89 -18.50 29.19
C ILE A 314 42.38 -18.57 28.93
N ILE A 315 41.60 -18.72 29.98
CA ILE A 315 40.15 -18.52 29.98
C ILE A 315 39.85 -17.19 30.66
N VAL A 316 38.98 -16.39 30.05
CA VAL A 316 38.47 -15.13 30.60
C VAL A 316 36.96 -15.23 30.67
N LYS A 317 36.37 -14.85 31.81
CA LYS A 317 34.93 -14.83 32.04
C LYS A 317 34.49 -13.42 32.43
N ALA A 318 33.69 -12.76 31.60
CA ALA A 318 33.05 -11.49 31.96
C ALA A 318 31.89 -11.76 32.92
N VAL A 319 31.82 -11.03 34.04
CA VAL A 319 30.75 -11.15 35.04
C VAL A 319 29.79 -9.96 34.87
N TYR A 320 28.53 -10.24 34.53
CA TYR A 320 27.46 -9.24 34.47
C TYR A 320 26.43 -9.45 35.58
N SER A 321 25.99 -8.34 36.19
CA SER A 321 24.90 -8.35 37.17
C SER A 321 23.58 -8.75 36.53
N GLU A 322 22.70 -9.41 37.30
CA GLU A 322 21.37 -9.82 36.84
C GLU A 322 20.45 -8.62 36.51
N SER A 323 20.75 -7.43 37.07
CA SER A 323 20.13 -6.15 36.68
C SER A 323 20.37 -5.81 35.22
N ASP A 324 21.60 -6.02 34.76
CA ASP A 324 22.13 -5.46 33.51
C ASP A 324 21.64 -6.25 32.29
N PHE A 325 21.34 -7.53 32.51
CA PHE A 325 20.96 -8.45 31.44
C PHE A 325 19.46 -8.45 31.12
N LYS A 326 18.60 -7.97 32.04
CA LYS A 326 17.14 -7.85 31.82
C LYS A 326 16.79 -6.91 30.66
N LEU A 327 17.71 -6.04 30.24
CA LEU A 327 17.58 -5.16 29.07
C LEU A 327 17.83 -5.84 27.70
N GLN A 328 18.46 -7.03 27.63
CA GLN A 328 18.93 -7.61 26.35
C GLN A 328 18.16 -8.85 25.84
N SER A 329 17.27 -9.46 26.63
CA SER A 329 16.83 -10.86 26.43
C SER A 329 15.94 -11.18 25.21
N LYS A 330 15.74 -10.25 24.26
CA LYS A 330 14.88 -10.44 23.07
C LYS A 330 15.59 -10.88 21.77
N ARG A 331 16.93 -10.99 21.72
CA ARG A 331 17.65 -11.53 20.54
C ARG A 331 18.85 -12.41 20.91
N LYS A 332 18.67 -13.74 20.91
CA LYS A 332 19.80 -14.69 20.90
C LYS A 332 20.63 -14.51 19.63
N ARG A 333 21.88 -14.04 19.76
CA ARG A 333 22.93 -14.36 18.77
C ARG A 333 23.32 -15.83 18.94
N ARG A 334 23.53 -16.56 17.84
CA ARG A 334 24.12 -17.91 17.86
C ARG A 334 25.62 -17.79 18.16
N GLY A 335 26.17 -18.71 18.97
CA GLY A 335 27.62 -18.87 19.17
C GLY A 335 28.21 -18.32 20.47
N LEU A 336 27.40 -17.98 21.48
CA LEU A 336 27.86 -17.61 22.82
C LEU A 336 27.28 -18.59 23.86
N ASP A 337 28.14 -19.41 24.46
CA ASP A 337 27.77 -20.28 25.57
C ASP A 337 27.67 -19.44 26.86
N MET A 338 26.45 -19.05 27.18
CA MET A 338 26.13 -18.35 28.43
C MET A 338 25.97 -19.37 29.55
N GLN A 339 26.78 -19.21 30.61
CA GLN A 339 26.61 -19.95 31.86
C GLN A 339 26.21 -18.97 32.98
N ILE A 340 25.38 -19.45 33.91
CA ILE A 340 24.92 -18.66 35.06
C ILE A 340 25.68 -19.14 36.29
N TYR A 341 26.29 -18.22 37.03
CA TYR A 341 27.01 -18.51 38.26
C TYR A 341 26.61 -17.49 39.34
N ASN A 342 26.08 -17.98 40.47
CA ASN A 342 25.59 -17.14 41.59
C ASN A 342 24.67 -15.97 41.14
N GLY A 343 23.72 -16.23 40.24
CA GLY A 343 22.80 -15.22 39.69
C GLY A 343 23.44 -14.23 38.70
N SER A 344 24.74 -14.32 38.44
CA SER A 344 25.45 -13.49 37.47
C SER A 344 25.63 -14.23 36.14
N LEU A 345 25.57 -13.49 35.03
CA LEU A 345 25.78 -14.05 33.70
C LEU A 345 27.27 -14.01 33.34
N LEU A 346 27.81 -15.17 32.96
CA LEU A 346 29.18 -15.32 32.49
C LEU A 346 29.23 -15.37 30.95
N LEU A 347 30.05 -14.50 30.36
CA LEU A 347 30.52 -14.66 28.98
C LEU A 347 31.96 -15.17 29.00
N GLU A 348 32.16 -16.41 28.58
CA GLU A 348 33.45 -17.09 28.58
C GLU A 348 34.09 -17.11 27.19
N TRP A 349 35.39 -16.86 27.12
CA TRP A 349 36.19 -17.16 25.94
C TRP A 349 37.59 -17.68 26.33
N LYS A 350 38.17 -18.46 25.42
CA LYS A 350 39.48 -19.10 25.60
C LYS A 350 40.46 -18.57 24.54
N THR A 351 41.69 -18.32 24.96
CA THR A 351 42.83 -18.00 24.09
C THR A 351 43.99 -18.93 24.41
N ASN A 352 44.74 -19.36 23.39
CA ASN A 352 45.90 -20.22 23.55
C ASN A 352 47.14 -19.46 23.09
N LEU A 353 48.19 -19.41 23.93
CA LEU A 353 49.52 -18.96 23.53
C LEU A 353 50.35 -20.18 23.17
N SER A 354 51.06 -20.14 22.04
CA SER A 354 52.00 -21.18 21.58
C SER A 354 53.46 -20.96 22.02
N ASN A 355 53.70 -19.96 22.88
CA ASN A 355 55.04 -19.67 23.41
C ASN A 355 55.14 -20.15 24.87
N PRO A 356 55.90 -21.22 25.17
CA PRO A 356 56.07 -21.71 26.54
C PRO A 356 56.88 -20.76 27.44
N ASN A 357 57.70 -19.89 26.84
CA ASN A 357 58.51 -18.91 27.56
C ASN A 357 57.77 -17.57 27.78
N ALA A 358 56.48 -17.48 27.41
CA ALA A 358 55.68 -16.31 27.71
C ALA A 358 55.48 -16.13 29.22
N THR A 359 55.69 -14.91 29.70
CA THR A 359 55.50 -14.48 31.10
C THR A 359 54.35 -13.49 31.26
N PHE A 360 53.78 -12.99 30.15
CA PHE A 360 52.67 -12.04 30.14
C PHE A 360 51.80 -12.18 28.89
N PHE A 361 50.58 -11.66 28.97
CA PHE A 361 49.63 -11.52 27.86
C PHE A 361 48.74 -10.29 28.08
N ASN A 362 48.50 -9.50 27.04
CA ASN A 362 47.58 -8.37 27.09
C ASN A 362 46.23 -8.80 26.51
N ILE A 363 45.24 -9.01 27.38
CA ILE A 363 43.86 -9.33 27.00
C ILE A 363 43.21 -8.03 26.53
N THR A 364 42.72 -7.97 25.30
CA THR A 364 42.14 -6.76 24.67
C THR A 364 40.69 -6.96 24.25
N ASN A 365 40.03 -5.89 23.77
CA ASN A 365 38.62 -5.86 23.38
C ASN A 365 37.64 -6.16 24.54
N LEU A 366 38.01 -5.76 25.75
CA LEU A 366 37.16 -5.78 26.93
C LEU A 366 36.21 -4.56 26.94
N PHE A 367 35.18 -4.64 27.78
CA PHE A 367 34.28 -3.52 28.07
C PHE A 367 34.75 -2.80 29.35
N GLY A 368 34.63 -1.47 29.39
CA GLY A 368 34.88 -0.68 30.59
C GLY A 368 33.90 -1.00 31.72
N ASN A 369 34.25 -0.64 32.96
CA ASN A 369 33.45 -0.83 34.17
C ASN A 369 33.02 -2.29 34.45
N THR A 370 33.63 -3.28 33.80
CA THR A 370 33.18 -4.69 33.81
C THR A 370 34.13 -5.55 34.64
N ILE A 371 33.58 -6.51 35.38
CA ILE A 371 34.34 -7.47 36.20
C ILE A 371 34.72 -8.68 35.33
N TYR A 372 35.96 -9.13 35.45
CA TYR A 372 36.52 -10.26 34.71
C TYR A 372 37.21 -11.23 35.66
N ILE A 373 36.92 -12.52 35.50
CA ILE A 373 37.62 -13.62 36.18
C ILE A 373 38.53 -14.30 35.15
N ILE A 374 39.82 -14.41 35.46
CA ILE A 374 40.85 -14.94 34.55
C ILE A 374 41.48 -16.20 35.14
N ASN A 375 41.50 -17.29 34.37
CA ASN A 375 42.14 -18.56 34.71
C ASN A 375 43.21 -18.91 33.67
N ILE A 376 44.38 -19.37 34.09
CA ILE A 376 45.46 -19.81 33.18
C ILE A 376 45.91 -21.25 33.49
N SER A 377 46.13 -22.05 32.45
CA SER A 377 46.79 -23.37 32.52
C SER A 377 48.06 -23.37 31.67
N ALA A 378 49.11 -24.07 32.12
CA ALA A 378 50.19 -24.48 31.26
C ALA A 378 49.79 -25.75 30.48
N ASN A 379 50.30 -25.93 29.27
CA ASN A 379 49.95 -27.04 28.39
C ASN A 379 51.22 -27.79 27.92
N THR A 380 51.13 -29.12 27.84
CA THR A 380 52.02 -29.97 27.02
C THR A 380 51.31 -30.28 25.70
N LYS A 381 51.50 -31.46 25.09
CA LYS A 381 50.53 -32.07 24.14
C LYS A 381 49.10 -32.08 24.69
N TYR A 382 48.95 -32.13 26.02
CA TYR A 382 47.66 -32.09 26.72
C TYR A 382 47.51 -30.83 27.59
N GLN A 383 46.27 -30.37 27.77
CA GLN A 383 45.99 -29.21 28.59
C GLN A 383 46.15 -29.53 30.09
N GLY A 384 46.97 -28.74 30.80
CA GLY A 384 47.17 -28.85 32.23
C GLY A 384 46.08 -28.20 33.09
N LYS A 385 46.29 -28.25 34.40
CA LYS A 385 45.40 -27.69 35.41
C LYS A 385 45.31 -26.16 35.31
N PHE A 386 44.10 -25.62 35.38
CA PHE A 386 43.87 -24.18 35.51
C PHE A 386 44.20 -23.67 36.91
N SER A 387 44.66 -22.42 36.97
CA SER A 387 44.76 -21.64 38.20
C SER A 387 43.39 -21.42 38.86
N SER A 388 43.41 -21.00 40.13
CA SER A 388 42.31 -20.21 40.69
C SER A 388 42.01 -19.01 39.78
N GLY A 389 40.74 -18.60 39.72
CA GLY A 389 40.34 -17.41 38.98
C GLY A 389 40.85 -16.17 39.71
N VAL A 390 41.54 -15.28 39.00
CA VAL A 390 41.85 -13.94 39.51
C VAL A 390 40.78 -12.98 39.01
N GLU A 391 40.11 -12.31 39.93
CA GLU A 391 39.07 -11.32 39.65
C GLU A 391 39.67 -9.92 39.55
N ILE A 392 39.27 -9.16 38.53
CA ILE A 392 39.64 -7.75 38.36
C ILE A 392 38.54 -6.98 37.65
N LYS A 393 38.47 -5.65 37.86
CA LYS A 393 37.54 -4.75 37.16
C LYS A 393 38.29 -3.83 36.21
N THR A 394 37.78 -3.63 34.99
CA THR A 394 38.30 -2.60 34.05
C THR A 394 37.96 -1.19 34.52
N LYS A 395 38.75 -0.19 34.09
CA LYS A 395 38.44 1.23 34.39
C LYS A 395 37.14 1.65 33.72
N GLU A 396 36.54 2.70 34.28
CA GLU A 396 35.43 3.42 33.64
C GLU A 396 35.92 4.29 32.47
N GLY A 397 35.01 4.62 31.56
CA GLY A 397 35.23 5.57 30.47
C GLY A 397 33.91 6.03 29.84
N VAL A 398 34.01 6.69 28.67
CA VAL A 398 32.86 7.24 27.93
C VAL A 398 32.02 6.16 27.22
N PRO A 399 30.70 6.36 27.04
CA PRO A 399 29.86 5.39 26.33
C PRO A 399 30.25 5.17 24.86
N LEU A 400 30.25 3.90 24.43
CA LEU A 400 30.42 3.51 23.02
C LEU A 400 29.15 3.75 22.18
N LEU A 401 28.00 3.90 22.84
CA LEU A 401 26.70 4.18 22.24
C LEU A 401 25.87 5.04 23.19
N SER A 402 25.22 6.08 22.67
CA SER A 402 24.42 6.97 23.51
C SER A 402 22.99 6.51 23.77
N ALA A 403 22.34 5.86 22.81
CA ALA A 403 21.07 5.18 23.02
C ALA A 403 20.78 4.12 21.95
N VAL A 404 19.95 3.14 22.29
CA VAL A 404 19.42 2.13 21.37
C VAL A 404 18.03 2.56 20.88
N ASN A 405 17.71 2.27 19.61
CA ASN A 405 16.38 2.52 19.02
C ASN A 405 15.86 3.95 19.28
N LEU A 406 16.70 4.96 19.00
CA LEU A 406 16.28 6.35 18.95
C LEU A 406 15.22 6.50 17.84
N GLN A 407 14.05 7.03 18.20
CA GLN A 407 12.86 7.17 17.38
C GLN A 407 12.21 8.54 17.62
N CYS A 408 11.31 8.93 16.72
CA CYS A 408 10.72 10.26 16.67
C CYS A 408 9.31 10.23 16.10
N ASP A 409 8.31 10.53 16.92
CA ASP A 409 6.92 10.67 16.51
C ASP A 409 6.53 12.14 16.35
N ILE A 410 5.81 12.45 15.28
CA ILE A 410 5.29 13.79 14.99
C ILE A 410 4.01 13.99 15.79
N ILE A 411 3.97 14.99 16.69
CA ILE A 411 2.77 15.30 17.48
C ILE A 411 1.95 16.39 16.80
N THR A 412 2.61 17.43 16.28
CA THR A 412 2.00 18.61 15.66
C THR A 412 2.98 19.28 14.69
N TYR A 413 2.54 20.35 14.03
CA TYR A 413 3.40 21.24 13.25
C TYR A 413 4.47 21.99 14.07
N CYS A 414 4.44 21.98 15.41
CA CYS A 414 5.42 22.70 16.25
C CYS A 414 5.96 21.88 17.44
N SER A 415 5.69 20.57 17.49
CA SER A 415 6.22 19.68 18.52
C SER A 415 6.33 18.23 18.07
N ILE A 416 7.38 17.57 18.54
CA ILE A 416 7.73 16.17 18.26
C ILE A 416 8.07 15.45 19.57
N SER A 417 7.81 14.14 19.61
CA SER A 417 8.18 13.25 20.71
C SER A 417 9.39 12.44 20.28
N ILE A 418 10.48 12.54 21.02
CA ILE A 418 11.70 11.74 20.81
C ILE A 418 11.69 10.64 21.87
N HIS A 419 12.03 9.42 21.52
CA HIS A 419 12.07 8.30 22.47
C HIS A 419 13.17 7.30 22.12
N TRP A 420 13.70 6.64 23.14
CA TRP A 420 14.85 5.75 23.03
C TRP A 420 14.86 4.68 24.12
N GLN A 421 15.67 3.66 23.91
CA GLN A 421 15.96 2.63 24.90
C GLN A 421 17.35 2.90 25.52
N PRO A 422 17.52 2.73 26.85
CA PRO A 422 18.81 2.96 27.51
C PRO A 422 19.93 2.10 26.91
N THR A 423 21.14 2.66 26.85
CA THR A 423 22.33 1.92 26.39
C THR A 423 22.59 0.72 27.32
N PRO A 424 22.73 -0.52 26.77
CA PRO A 424 23.01 -1.69 27.59
C PRO A 424 24.37 -1.58 28.30
N PRO A 425 24.54 -2.02 29.56
CA PRO A 425 25.68 -1.63 30.40
C PRO A 425 27.09 -1.86 29.82
N GLY A 426 27.35 -2.95 29.09
CA GLY A 426 28.64 -3.16 28.41
C GLY A 426 29.02 -2.07 27.41
N TYR A 427 28.03 -1.37 26.82
CA TYR A 427 28.25 -0.24 25.90
C TYR A 427 28.33 1.13 26.62
N LEU A 428 28.00 1.21 27.91
CA LEU A 428 28.20 2.44 28.71
C LEU A 428 29.67 2.66 29.09
N GLN A 429 30.44 1.59 29.26
CA GLN A 429 31.82 1.60 29.79
C GLN A 429 32.03 2.29 31.16
N GLY A 430 30.97 2.73 31.83
CA GLY A 430 31.00 3.51 33.07
C GLY A 430 29.61 3.60 33.70
N ILE A 431 29.46 4.35 34.78
CA ILE A 431 28.15 4.66 35.38
C ILE A 431 27.52 5.82 34.62
N LEU A 432 26.31 5.61 34.07
CA LEU A 432 25.52 6.64 33.38
C LEU A 432 25.11 7.74 34.38
N ILE A 433 25.37 9.00 34.03
CA ILE A 433 24.96 10.17 34.83
C ILE A 433 23.72 10.85 34.22
N GLY A 434 23.56 10.80 32.90
CA GLY A 434 22.39 11.32 32.21
C GLY A 434 22.55 11.31 30.68
N TYR A 435 21.63 12.02 30.02
CA TYR A 435 21.70 12.27 28.58
C TYR A 435 21.69 13.76 28.28
N THR A 436 22.53 14.21 27.36
CA THR A 436 22.39 15.50 26.69
C THR A 436 21.65 15.27 25.39
N LEU A 437 20.43 15.78 25.29
CA LEU A 437 19.73 15.89 24.02
C LEU A 437 20.10 17.21 23.36
N SER A 438 20.26 17.21 22.04
CA SER A 438 20.35 18.43 21.26
C SER A 438 19.55 18.31 19.97
N TYR A 439 19.02 19.44 19.51
CA TYR A 439 18.26 19.52 18.27
C TYR A 439 18.55 20.85 17.57
N GLN A 440 18.68 20.77 16.25
CA GLN A 440 18.95 21.90 15.37
C GLN A 440 18.12 21.78 14.10
N LYS A 441 17.68 22.91 13.54
CA LYS A 441 17.10 22.92 12.19
C LYS A 441 18.23 22.71 11.18
N VAL A 442 18.00 21.87 10.17
CA VAL A 442 19.06 21.41 9.24
C VAL A 442 19.73 22.56 8.47
N ASP A 443 18.98 23.62 8.18
CA ASP A 443 19.46 24.78 7.42
C ASP A 443 20.12 25.87 8.29
N THR A 444 20.40 25.60 9.56
CA THR A 444 20.87 26.61 10.55
C THR A 444 21.91 26.04 11.52
N GLU A 445 22.85 26.89 11.94
CA GLU A 445 23.87 26.57 12.95
C GLU A 445 23.39 26.74 14.40
N GLU A 446 22.15 27.20 14.63
CA GLU A 446 21.56 27.29 15.97
C GLU A 446 21.19 25.90 16.51
N ILE A 447 21.90 25.46 17.54
CA ILE A 447 21.68 24.20 18.26
C ILE A 447 21.08 24.50 19.64
N GLN A 448 19.95 23.90 19.95
CA GLN A 448 19.38 23.91 21.30
C GLN A 448 19.75 22.62 22.04
N TYR A 449 19.97 22.73 23.36
CA TYR A 449 20.46 21.66 24.23
C TYR A 449 19.54 21.47 25.44
N GLU A 450 19.32 20.22 25.81
CA GLU A 450 18.49 19.80 26.94
C GLU A 450 19.23 18.74 27.75
N SER A 451 19.19 18.85 29.08
CA SER A 451 19.83 17.90 30.01
C SER A 451 18.79 17.01 30.67
N LEU A 452 18.98 15.70 30.55
CA LEU A 452 17.98 14.68 30.89
C LEU A 452 18.54 13.65 31.88
N ASN A 453 17.66 13.13 32.74
CA ASN A 453 18.01 12.20 33.80
C ASN A 453 18.35 10.80 33.26
N THR A 454 19.01 9.98 34.07
CA THR A 454 19.33 8.57 33.76
C THR A 454 18.11 7.72 33.39
N GLU A 455 16.95 7.99 33.98
CA GLU A 455 15.69 7.27 33.74
C GLU A 455 14.91 7.78 32.52
N SER A 456 15.33 8.91 31.93
CA SER A 456 14.65 9.50 30.78
C SER A 456 14.77 8.58 29.55
N THR A 457 13.61 8.16 29.03
CA THR A 457 13.46 7.35 27.81
C THR A 457 12.62 8.04 26.73
N SER A 458 12.10 9.22 27.02
CA SER A 458 11.47 10.10 26.03
C SER A 458 11.61 11.58 26.42
N TYR A 459 11.49 12.46 25.43
CA TYR A 459 11.40 13.91 25.60
C TYR A 459 10.49 14.53 24.54
N LYS A 460 9.67 15.51 24.92
CA LYS A 460 8.82 16.26 23.98
C LYS A 460 9.43 17.63 23.71
N VAL A 461 9.93 17.82 22.49
CA VAL A 461 10.40 19.14 22.03
C VAL A 461 9.22 19.95 21.53
N ILE A 462 9.19 21.24 21.86
CA ILE A 462 8.11 22.19 21.54
C ILE A 462 8.69 23.46 20.88
N ASN A 463 7.81 24.36 20.44
CA ASN A 463 8.16 25.63 19.78
C ASN A 463 8.98 25.45 18.49
N LEU A 464 8.79 24.32 17.80
CA LEU A 464 9.46 24.03 16.54
C LEU A 464 8.82 24.72 15.34
N ASP A 465 9.64 24.93 14.32
CA ASP A 465 9.31 25.53 13.05
C ASP A 465 8.53 24.52 12.18
N ALA A 466 7.39 24.91 11.60
CA ALA A 466 6.52 23.98 10.86
C ALA A 466 7.09 23.52 9.50
N PHE A 467 6.67 22.32 9.06
CA PHE A 467 7.19 21.57 7.89
C PHE A 467 8.72 21.68 7.72
N THR A 468 9.47 21.58 8.81
CA THR A 468 10.93 21.82 8.83
C THR A 468 11.68 20.57 9.29
N ASN A 469 12.83 20.32 8.66
CA ASN A 469 13.72 19.23 9.04
C ASN A 469 14.57 19.63 10.25
N TYR A 470 14.51 18.80 11.29
CA TYR A 470 15.35 18.91 12.49
C TYR A 470 16.29 17.72 12.58
N ASN A 471 17.59 17.99 12.71
CA ASN A 471 18.58 17.00 13.11
C ASN A 471 18.59 16.91 14.65
N ILE A 472 18.53 15.70 15.17
CA ILE A 472 18.38 15.40 16.60
C ILE A 472 19.51 14.49 17.01
N VAL A 473 20.25 14.89 18.03
CA VAL A 473 21.49 14.25 18.46
C VAL A 473 21.43 14.02 19.98
N LEU A 474 21.40 12.76 20.39
CA LEU A 474 21.36 12.33 21.79
C LEU A 474 22.74 11.78 22.19
N VAL A 475 23.27 12.27 23.30
CA VAL A 475 24.57 11.88 23.88
C VAL A 475 24.38 11.37 25.30
N ALA A 476 24.77 10.14 25.60
CA ALA A 476 24.89 9.66 26.98
C ALA A 476 26.24 10.06 27.55
N PHE A 477 26.30 10.42 28.85
CA PHE A 477 27.54 10.74 29.51
C PHE A 477 27.75 9.98 30.81
N THR A 478 29.01 9.60 31.05
CA THR A 478 29.52 9.06 32.32
C THR A 478 30.38 10.14 32.98
N LYS A 479 30.97 9.84 34.15
CA LYS A 479 31.91 10.76 34.83
C LYS A 479 33.11 11.16 33.96
N ASP A 480 33.49 10.31 33.01
CA ASP A 480 34.65 10.48 32.14
C ASP A 480 34.30 11.20 30.82
N GLY A 481 33.02 11.56 30.62
CA GLY A 481 32.55 12.41 29.52
C GLY A 481 31.42 11.84 28.67
N GLY A 482 31.08 12.58 27.60
CA GLY A 482 30.07 12.21 26.61
C GLY A 482 30.56 11.12 25.65
N GLY A 483 29.67 10.17 25.36
CA GLY A 483 29.95 9.04 24.47
C GLY A 483 29.70 9.33 23.00
N LYS A 484 29.83 8.30 22.15
CA LYS A 484 29.45 8.41 20.73
C LYS A 484 27.96 8.68 20.59
N ASN A 485 27.61 9.75 19.86
CA ASN A 485 26.24 10.20 19.67
C ASN A 485 25.35 9.19 18.93
N SER A 486 24.05 9.21 19.26
CA SER A 486 22.98 8.61 18.46
C SER A 486 22.21 9.76 17.79
N GLN A 487 22.03 9.72 16.47
CA GLN A 487 21.41 10.82 15.72
C GLN A 487 20.32 10.34 14.74
N LEU A 488 19.31 11.19 14.51
CA LEU A 488 18.29 11.02 13.47
C LEU A 488 17.77 12.37 12.97
N THR A 489 17.01 12.36 11.88
CA THR A 489 16.32 13.55 11.35
C THR A 489 14.81 13.37 11.37
N CYS A 490 14.06 14.33 11.91
CA CYS A 490 12.60 14.37 11.84
C CYS A 490 12.13 15.56 11.00
N ILE A 491 10.91 15.46 10.46
CA ILE A 491 10.17 16.61 9.93
C ILE A 491 8.94 16.85 10.81
N THR A 492 8.67 18.10 11.17
CA THR A 492 7.40 18.50 11.80
C THR A 492 6.24 18.42 10.80
N ASP A 493 5.00 18.32 11.27
CA ASP A 493 3.84 18.31 10.36
C ASP A 493 3.66 19.63 9.56
N GLU A 494 2.85 19.58 8.51
CA GLU A 494 2.40 20.75 7.75
C GLU A 494 1.45 21.62 8.59
N THR A 495 1.42 22.93 8.34
CA THR A 495 0.40 23.86 8.88
C THR A 495 -0.05 24.83 7.80
N VAL A 496 -1.12 25.61 8.02
CA VAL A 496 -1.60 26.58 7.01
C VAL A 496 -0.54 27.66 6.72
N PRO A 497 -0.48 28.24 5.50
CA PRO A 497 0.52 29.25 5.16
C PRO A 497 0.47 30.45 6.12
N ILE A 498 1.61 30.77 6.73
CA ILE A 498 1.68 31.72 7.85
C ILE A 498 1.49 33.16 7.38
N LYS A 499 2.04 33.51 6.21
CA LYS A 499 1.91 34.85 5.61
C LYS A 499 0.89 34.89 4.49
N ALA A 500 0.26 36.05 4.33
CA ALA A 500 -0.56 36.37 3.18
C ALA A 500 0.30 36.77 1.97
N PRO A 501 -0.14 36.48 0.72
CA PRO A 501 0.54 36.95 -0.48
C PRO A 501 0.59 38.49 -0.55
N THR A 502 1.72 39.04 -0.99
CA THR A 502 1.97 40.48 -1.12
C THR A 502 1.75 40.96 -2.56
N GLY A 503 1.81 42.28 -2.79
CA GLY A 503 1.68 42.86 -4.14
C GLY A 503 0.33 42.62 -4.83
N LEU A 504 -0.74 42.40 -4.06
CA LEU A 504 -2.08 42.19 -4.59
C LEU A 504 -2.59 43.44 -5.32
N THR A 505 -2.91 43.30 -6.61
CA THR A 505 -3.47 44.35 -7.47
C THR A 505 -4.60 43.82 -8.34
N ALA A 506 -5.54 44.68 -8.73
CA ALA A 506 -6.63 44.35 -9.66
C ALA A 506 -6.89 45.50 -10.64
N THR A 507 -7.14 45.20 -11.92
CA THR A 507 -7.33 46.23 -12.96
C THR A 507 -8.74 46.84 -12.91
N SER A 508 -8.83 48.04 -12.32
CA SER A 508 -10.06 48.85 -12.35
C SER A 508 -10.31 49.47 -13.73
N TYR A 509 -11.58 49.67 -14.07
CA TYR A 509 -12.07 50.29 -15.30
C TYR A 509 -11.55 49.67 -16.61
N TYR A 510 -11.01 48.44 -16.59
CA TYR A 510 -10.44 47.83 -17.79
C TYR A 510 -11.46 47.02 -18.59
N TYR A 511 -12.28 46.18 -17.94
CA TYR A 511 -13.36 45.40 -18.56
C TYR A 511 -14.67 45.56 -17.77
N PRO A 512 -15.84 45.36 -18.39
CA PRO A 512 -17.14 45.57 -17.74
C PRO A 512 -17.62 44.38 -16.87
N ASP A 513 -17.21 43.17 -17.23
CA ASP A 513 -17.70 41.90 -16.68
C ASP A 513 -16.59 41.07 -15.99
N LYS A 514 -15.36 41.59 -15.96
CA LYS A 514 -14.17 40.88 -15.50
C LYS A 514 -13.05 41.82 -15.02
N THR A 515 -12.05 41.28 -14.33
CA THR A 515 -10.80 41.99 -14.00
C THR A 515 -9.63 41.02 -13.95
N ASN A 516 -8.41 41.52 -14.21
CA ASN A 516 -7.19 40.76 -13.98
C ASN A 516 -6.67 41.09 -12.59
N VAL A 517 -6.63 40.07 -11.72
CA VAL A 517 -6.00 40.15 -10.40
C VAL A 517 -4.60 39.56 -10.50
N SER A 518 -3.61 40.18 -9.87
CA SER A 518 -2.25 39.67 -9.76
C SER A 518 -1.68 39.87 -8.36
N TRP A 519 -0.69 39.07 -7.99
CA TRP A 519 -0.03 39.07 -6.68
C TRP A 519 1.44 38.64 -6.82
N ILE A 520 2.17 38.59 -5.71
CA ILE A 520 3.54 38.05 -5.60
C ILE A 520 3.45 36.69 -4.89
N HIS A 521 4.26 35.72 -5.31
CA HIS A 521 4.25 34.38 -4.69
C HIS A 521 4.77 34.40 -3.26
N LEU A 522 4.19 33.56 -2.41
CA LEU A 522 4.75 33.24 -1.09
C LEU A 522 6.08 32.48 -1.25
N ASN A 523 7.09 32.87 -0.48
CA ASN A 523 8.37 32.16 -0.41
C ASN A 523 8.15 30.73 0.09
N GLN A 524 9.03 29.80 -0.30
CA GLN A 524 8.89 28.38 0.03
C GLN A 524 8.85 28.11 1.56
N SER A 525 9.51 28.94 2.36
CA SER A 525 9.47 28.92 3.84
C SER A 525 8.16 29.43 4.44
N ASP A 526 7.42 30.29 3.74
CA ASP A 526 6.17 30.89 4.24
C ASP A 526 4.94 29.97 4.05
N TRP A 527 5.05 28.98 3.16
CA TRP A 527 4.01 27.97 2.91
C TRP A 527 3.81 26.95 4.04
N ARG A 528 4.88 26.63 4.79
CA ARG A 528 4.91 25.66 5.90
C ARG A 528 4.20 24.33 5.61
N GLY A 529 4.33 23.89 4.37
CA GLY A 529 3.67 22.71 3.80
C GLY A 529 3.76 22.76 2.27
N ARG A 530 3.09 21.84 1.59
CA ARG A 530 3.14 21.74 0.12
C ARG A 530 2.18 22.75 -0.52
N PRO A 531 2.65 23.67 -1.39
CA PRO A 531 1.77 24.64 -2.03
C PRO A 531 0.73 23.94 -2.92
N LEU A 532 -0.56 24.16 -2.64
CA LEU A 532 -1.65 23.70 -3.52
C LEU A 532 -2.20 24.84 -4.38
N GLY A 533 -2.24 26.07 -3.85
CA GLY A 533 -2.77 27.21 -4.59
C GLY A 533 -3.04 28.45 -3.76
N TYR A 534 -3.83 29.36 -4.32
CA TYR A 534 -4.30 30.57 -3.67
C TYR A 534 -5.82 30.64 -3.69
N THR A 535 -6.41 31.14 -2.60
CA THR A 535 -7.84 31.44 -2.52
C THR A 535 -8.04 32.94 -2.65
N ILE A 536 -8.68 33.38 -3.73
CA ILE A 536 -9.19 34.75 -3.83
C ILE A 536 -10.58 34.79 -3.20
N ALA A 537 -10.76 35.68 -2.22
CA ALA A 537 -12.07 36.03 -1.68
C ALA A 537 -12.45 37.42 -2.17
N TYR A 538 -13.61 37.57 -2.82
CA TYR A 538 -14.14 38.85 -3.26
C TYR A 538 -15.62 39.02 -2.90
N LYS A 539 -16.08 40.27 -2.78
CA LYS A 539 -17.49 40.60 -2.60
C LYS A 539 -17.85 41.97 -3.19
N LEU A 540 -19.11 42.14 -3.54
CA LEU A 540 -19.66 43.40 -4.00
C LEU A 540 -19.74 44.40 -2.83
N LEU A 541 -19.39 45.67 -3.08
CA LEU A 541 -19.57 46.79 -2.15
C LEU A 541 -20.61 47.78 -2.67
N LYS A 542 -20.48 48.22 -3.93
CA LYS A 542 -21.44 49.13 -4.59
C LYS A 542 -21.85 48.59 -5.94
N GLN A 543 -23.12 48.76 -6.29
CA GLN A 543 -23.63 48.69 -7.66
C GLN A 543 -23.88 50.15 -8.10
N GLY A 544 -23.17 50.62 -9.13
CA GLY A 544 -23.14 52.04 -9.46
C GLY A 544 -22.81 52.91 -8.24
N ASN A 545 -23.73 53.81 -7.90
CA ASN A 545 -23.63 54.69 -6.73
C ASN A 545 -24.19 54.08 -5.43
N ILE A 546 -24.92 52.96 -5.50
CA ILE A 546 -25.68 52.39 -4.39
C ILE A 546 -24.83 51.38 -3.61
N ASP A 547 -24.63 51.63 -2.32
CA ASP A 547 -24.01 50.69 -1.37
C ASP A 547 -24.90 49.45 -1.15
N ILE A 548 -24.28 48.27 -1.19
CA ILE A 548 -24.94 46.98 -0.97
C ILE A 548 -24.34 46.34 0.31
N PRO A 549 -24.96 46.57 1.49
CA PRO A 549 -24.47 46.02 2.74
C PRO A 549 -24.61 44.48 2.81
N ASN A 550 -23.93 43.88 3.78
CA ASN A 550 -24.07 42.48 4.20
C ASN A 550 -23.79 41.39 3.14
N GLN A 551 -23.16 41.74 2.01
CA GLN A 551 -22.69 40.79 1.00
C GLN A 551 -21.64 39.81 1.58
N ARG A 552 -21.81 38.53 1.27
CA ARG A 552 -20.90 37.44 1.65
C ARG A 552 -19.66 37.40 0.74
N TRP A 553 -18.57 36.83 1.23
CA TRP A 553 -17.38 36.57 0.43
C TRP A 553 -17.60 35.39 -0.52
N VAL A 554 -17.45 35.62 -1.82
CA VAL A 554 -17.31 34.57 -2.84
C VAL A 554 -15.85 34.13 -2.85
N MET A 555 -15.61 32.83 -2.78
CA MET A 555 -14.27 32.23 -2.64
C MET A 555 -13.95 31.41 -3.90
N ILE A 556 -12.82 31.69 -4.55
CA ILE A 556 -12.32 30.92 -5.70
C ILE A 556 -10.93 30.39 -5.38
N ASN A 557 -10.74 29.08 -5.50
CA ASN A 557 -9.45 28.42 -5.36
C ASN A 557 -8.78 28.31 -6.73
N ILE A 558 -7.55 28.80 -6.80
CA ILE A 558 -6.69 28.83 -8.00
C ILE A 558 -5.51 27.92 -7.70
N THR A 559 -5.22 26.95 -8.57
CA THR A 559 -4.09 26.03 -8.40
C THR A 559 -2.75 26.76 -8.45
N TYR A 560 -1.76 26.24 -7.73
CA TYR A 560 -0.41 26.79 -7.77
C TYR A 560 0.21 26.55 -9.16
N THR A 561 0.59 27.63 -9.84
CA THR A 561 1.31 27.62 -11.12
C THR A 561 2.44 28.64 -11.09
N ASN A 562 3.26 28.74 -12.13
CA ASN A 562 4.29 29.79 -12.23
C ASN A 562 3.72 31.17 -12.64
N GLN A 563 2.40 31.32 -12.78
CA GLN A 563 1.74 32.59 -13.11
C GLN A 563 1.01 33.16 -11.89
N SER A 564 1.40 34.36 -11.48
CA SER A 564 0.86 35.04 -10.30
C SER A 564 -0.35 35.91 -10.59
N MET A 565 -1.19 35.49 -11.55
CA MET A 565 -2.34 36.24 -12.04
C MET A 565 -3.54 35.35 -12.38
N HIS A 566 -4.74 35.92 -12.29
CA HIS A 566 -6.00 35.25 -12.62
C HIS A 566 -7.06 36.26 -13.09
N GLN A 567 -7.86 35.88 -14.09
CA GLN A 567 -8.98 36.69 -14.58
C GLN A 567 -10.25 36.30 -13.81
N LEU A 568 -10.77 37.21 -12.99
CA LEU A 568 -12.10 37.06 -12.38
C LEU A 568 -13.16 37.42 -13.42
N GLU A 569 -14.20 36.60 -13.58
CA GLU A 569 -15.25 36.75 -14.61
C GLU A 569 -16.65 36.75 -14.01
N ASN A 570 -17.67 37.03 -14.84
CA ASN A 570 -19.09 37.13 -14.46
C ASN A 570 -19.38 38.19 -13.37
N LEU A 571 -18.57 39.24 -13.33
CA LEU A 571 -18.74 40.40 -12.45
C LEU A 571 -19.89 41.28 -12.94
N ARG A 572 -20.51 42.03 -12.01
CA ARG A 572 -21.58 42.97 -12.33
C ARG A 572 -21.00 44.23 -13.02
N LEU A 573 -21.71 44.76 -14.00
CA LEU A 573 -21.39 46.00 -14.72
C LEU A 573 -21.34 47.19 -13.75
N TYR A 574 -20.49 48.21 -14.01
CA TYR A 574 -20.32 49.41 -13.18
C TYR A 574 -20.46 49.13 -11.66
N SER A 575 -19.56 48.33 -11.11
CA SER A 575 -19.67 47.84 -9.73
C SER A 575 -18.35 47.92 -9.00
N GLN A 576 -18.37 48.45 -7.78
CA GLN A 576 -17.23 48.43 -6.88
C GLN A 576 -17.22 47.13 -6.09
N TYR A 577 -16.12 46.39 -6.22
CA TYR A 577 -15.82 45.17 -5.50
C TYR A 577 -14.68 45.39 -4.52
N THR A 578 -14.62 44.55 -3.49
CA THR A 578 -13.46 44.40 -2.61
C THR A 578 -12.96 42.96 -2.67
N LEU A 579 -11.64 42.76 -2.70
CA LEU A 579 -11.03 41.43 -2.73
C LEU A 579 -9.78 41.35 -1.83
N LYS A 580 -9.48 40.12 -1.39
CA LYS A 580 -8.31 39.72 -0.62
C LYS A 580 -7.86 38.32 -1.06
N ILE A 581 -6.60 37.98 -0.87
CA ILE A 581 -6.03 36.68 -1.25
C ILE A 581 -5.36 35.97 -0.06
N ALA A 582 -5.39 34.64 -0.04
CA ALA A 582 -4.64 33.81 0.90
C ALA A 582 -3.95 32.66 0.13
N GLY A 583 -2.83 32.15 0.64
CA GLY A 583 -2.29 30.85 0.19
C GLY A 583 -3.08 29.70 0.82
N TYR A 584 -3.19 28.56 0.14
CA TYR A 584 -3.73 27.33 0.74
C TYR A 584 -2.89 26.09 0.40
N ASN A 585 -2.86 25.16 1.35
CA ASN A 585 -2.21 23.85 1.23
C ASN A 585 -3.18 22.74 1.68
N ARG A 586 -2.66 21.53 1.97
CA ARG A 586 -3.48 20.38 2.37
C ARG A 586 -4.18 20.57 3.72
N ILE A 587 -3.62 21.39 4.62
CA ILE A 587 -4.19 21.65 5.95
C ILE A 587 -5.34 22.67 5.85
N GLY A 588 -5.21 23.66 4.98
CA GLY A 588 -6.26 24.64 4.73
C GLY A 588 -5.76 25.97 4.17
N ILE A 589 -6.60 26.99 4.35
CA ILE A 589 -6.37 28.36 3.89
C ILE A 589 -5.62 29.14 4.99
N GLY A 590 -4.53 29.80 4.61
CA GLY A 590 -3.70 30.63 5.49
C GLY A 590 -4.27 32.02 5.76
N SER A 591 -3.39 32.90 6.26
CA SER A 591 -3.77 34.30 6.51
C SER A 591 -4.15 35.03 5.20
N PHE A 592 -5.23 35.83 5.26
CA PHE A 592 -5.63 36.69 4.14
C PHE A 592 -4.84 37.99 4.12
N SER A 593 -4.62 38.50 2.91
CA SER A 593 -4.06 39.83 2.66
C SER A 593 -4.94 40.95 3.20
N GLY A 594 -4.37 42.15 3.25
CA GLY A 594 -5.19 43.38 3.24
C GLY A 594 -6.18 43.37 2.07
N VAL A 595 -7.31 44.04 2.26
CA VAL A 595 -8.33 44.19 1.22
C VAL A 595 -7.94 45.27 0.23
N ILE A 596 -8.13 45.02 -1.07
CA ILE A 596 -8.08 46.04 -2.12
C ILE A 596 -9.47 46.23 -2.72
N ASN A 597 -9.73 47.41 -3.27
CA ASN A 597 -10.97 47.71 -3.97
C ASN A 597 -10.69 47.87 -5.47
N PHE A 598 -11.62 47.44 -6.31
CA PHE A 598 -11.59 47.69 -7.75
C PHE A 598 -13.00 47.99 -8.28
N VAL A 599 -13.08 48.61 -9.45
CA VAL A 599 -14.36 48.96 -10.10
C VAL A 599 -14.40 48.40 -11.51
N THR A 600 -15.49 47.72 -11.89
CA THR A 600 -15.71 47.28 -13.27
C THR A 600 -16.09 48.44 -14.19
N CYS A 601 -15.75 48.35 -15.48
CA CYS A 601 -16.14 49.36 -16.47
C CYS A 601 -17.67 49.41 -16.66
N HIS A 602 -18.17 50.56 -17.11
CA HIS A 602 -19.60 50.81 -17.29
C HIS A 602 -20.16 50.17 -18.57
N ILE A 603 -19.39 50.21 -19.66
CA ILE A 603 -19.85 49.96 -21.03
C ILE A 603 -19.72 48.48 -21.39
N LEU A 604 -20.82 47.85 -21.85
CA LEU A 604 -20.77 46.47 -22.38
C LEU A 604 -20.26 46.40 -23.84
N ASN A 605 -20.52 47.42 -24.65
CA ASN A 605 -20.24 47.43 -26.10
C ASN A 605 -19.78 48.84 -26.56
N PRO A 606 -18.65 48.99 -27.29
CA PRO A 606 -18.23 50.27 -27.85
C PRO A 606 -19.12 50.81 -28.99
N VAL A 607 -20.07 50.03 -29.52
CA VAL A 607 -20.98 50.48 -30.59
C VAL A 607 -22.33 50.92 -30.01
N VAL A 608 -22.72 52.17 -30.27
CA VAL A 608 -23.93 52.82 -29.74
C VAL A 608 -24.88 53.18 -30.89
N GLU A 609 -26.04 52.52 -30.98
CA GLU A 609 -27.03 52.83 -32.03
C GLU A 609 -27.98 53.96 -31.60
N ILE A 610 -27.92 55.09 -32.30
CA ILE A 610 -28.75 56.28 -32.06
C ILE A 610 -29.90 56.32 -33.06
N ASN A 611 -31.15 56.29 -32.57
CA ASN A 611 -32.31 56.70 -33.35
C ASN A 611 -32.42 58.23 -33.36
N TYR A 612 -32.68 58.85 -34.52
CA TYR A 612 -32.98 60.29 -34.63
C TYR A 612 -34.15 60.58 -35.58
N ILE A 613 -34.82 61.71 -35.38
CA ILE A 613 -35.86 62.25 -36.26
C ILE A 613 -35.32 63.51 -36.92
N THR A 614 -35.56 63.70 -38.21
CA THR A 614 -35.15 64.94 -38.90
C THR A 614 -36.07 66.09 -38.54
N LEU A 615 -35.54 67.05 -37.79
CA LEU A 615 -36.15 68.30 -37.34
C LEU A 615 -35.09 69.42 -37.39
N PRO A 616 -34.93 70.13 -38.52
CA PRO A 616 -33.99 71.26 -38.60
C PRO A 616 -34.39 72.39 -37.62
N PRO A 617 -33.43 73.14 -37.03
CA PRO A 617 -31.97 73.00 -37.15
C PRO A 617 -31.35 71.98 -36.17
N PHE A 618 -32.16 71.31 -35.35
CA PHE A 618 -31.70 70.41 -34.27
C PHE A 618 -31.08 69.11 -34.80
N ALA A 619 -31.70 68.51 -35.83
CA ALA A 619 -31.18 67.34 -36.54
C ALA A 619 -31.64 67.32 -38.01
N SER A 620 -30.71 67.23 -38.96
CA SER A 620 -30.95 67.17 -40.41
C SER A 620 -30.28 65.94 -41.04
N LEU A 621 -30.81 65.49 -42.19
CA LEU A 621 -30.21 64.40 -42.94
C LEU A 621 -28.94 64.93 -43.64
N ASN A 622 -27.77 64.44 -43.23
CA ASN A 622 -26.53 64.67 -43.98
C ASN A 622 -26.68 64.04 -45.38
N LYS A 623 -26.25 64.76 -46.43
CA LYS A 623 -26.39 64.31 -47.83
C LYS A 623 -25.41 63.18 -48.18
N SER A 624 -24.30 63.05 -47.45
CA SER A 624 -23.37 61.93 -47.54
C SER A 624 -23.65 60.91 -46.44
N SER A 625 -24.13 59.72 -46.82
CA SER A 625 -24.59 58.65 -45.91
C SER A 625 -23.48 57.94 -45.09
N GLN A 626 -22.24 58.42 -45.15
CA GLN A 626 -21.10 57.93 -44.36
C GLN A 626 -20.83 58.78 -43.10
N PHE A 627 -21.42 59.96 -42.99
CA PHE A 627 -21.19 60.90 -41.89
C PHE A 627 -22.38 60.93 -40.91
N PRO A 628 -22.17 61.37 -39.65
CA PRO A 628 -23.28 61.60 -38.72
C PRO A 628 -24.30 62.61 -39.32
N PRO A 629 -25.57 62.55 -38.87
CA PRO A 629 -26.53 63.60 -39.18
C PRO A 629 -26.01 64.96 -38.74
N GLU A 630 -26.42 66.00 -39.46
CA GLU A 630 -26.08 67.37 -39.13
C GLU A 630 -27.08 67.92 -38.11
N GLY A 631 -26.77 69.06 -37.49
CA GLY A 631 -27.67 69.79 -36.60
C GLY A 631 -27.17 69.94 -35.17
N ILE A 632 -27.73 70.94 -34.49
CA ILE A 632 -27.20 71.50 -33.24
C ILE A 632 -27.18 70.46 -32.10
N MET A 633 -28.06 69.46 -32.11
CA MET A 633 -28.15 68.46 -31.04
C MET A 633 -27.19 67.26 -31.20
N ILE A 634 -26.57 67.04 -32.36
CA ILE A 634 -25.86 65.79 -32.62
C ILE A 634 -24.53 65.71 -31.85
N ALA A 635 -23.66 66.72 -31.96
CA ALA A 635 -22.40 66.73 -31.21
C ALA A 635 -22.60 66.77 -29.67
N PRO A 636 -23.56 67.55 -29.10
CA PRO A 636 -23.90 67.46 -27.68
C PRO A 636 -24.40 66.08 -27.23
N THR A 637 -25.18 65.35 -28.06
CA THR A 637 -25.62 64.00 -27.69
C THR A 637 -24.48 62.98 -27.74
N GLU A 638 -23.57 63.04 -28.72
CA GLU A 638 -22.35 62.22 -28.69
C GLU A 638 -21.49 62.50 -27.46
N HIS A 639 -21.27 63.77 -27.13
CA HIS A 639 -20.45 64.16 -25.98
C HIS A 639 -21.08 63.67 -24.66
N SER A 640 -22.39 63.88 -24.50
CA SER A 640 -23.15 63.41 -23.35
C SER A 640 -23.08 61.88 -23.22
N LEU A 641 -23.21 61.14 -24.33
CA LEU A 641 -23.11 59.68 -24.35
C LEU A 641 -21.68 59.19 -24.04
N LYS A 642 -20.63 59.85 -24.54
CA LYS A 642 -19.23 59.56 -24.18
C LYS A 642 -18.97 59.80 -22.69
N GLN A 643 -19.56 60.84 -22.08
CA GLN A 643 -19.46 61.09 -20.65
C GLN A 643 -20.26 60.08 -19.79
N CYS A 644 -21.49 59.75 -20.20
CA CYS A 644 -22.29 58.68 -19.59
C CYS A 644 -21.55 57.33 -19.57
N ALA A 645 -20.86 57.02 -20.67
CA ALA A 645 -20.07 55.80 -20.83
C ALA A 645 -18.88 55.69 -19.86
N GLY A 646 -18.45 56.79 -19.24
CA GLY A 646 -17.43 56.80 -18.20
C GLY A 646 -16.04 56.35 -18.68
N ILE A 647 -15.23 55.86 -17.74
CA ILE A 647 -13.85 55.44 -18.02
C ILE A 647 -13.86 53.93 -18.28
N CYS A 648 -13.31 53.53 -19.44
CA CYS A 648 -13.17 52.14 -19.83
C CYS A 648 -11.87 51.96 -20.65
N SER A 649 -10.78 51.50 -20.04
CA SER A 649 -9.44 51.54 -20.65
C SER A 649 -9.30 50.69 -21.92
N SER A 650 -10.14 49.67 -22.10
CA SER A 650 -10.18 48.84 -23.31
C SER A 650 -10.97 49.44 -24.48
N PHE A 651 -11.96 50.31 -24.22
CA PHE A 651 -12.97 50.71 -25.22
C PHE A 651 -13.24 52.22 -25.35
N SER A 652 -12.99 53.01 -24.32
CA SER A 652 -13.44 54.43 -24.20
C SER A 652 -12.96 55.37 -25.32
N LYS A 653 -11.81 55.09 -25.94
CA LYS A 653 -11.29 55.88 -27.08
C LYS A 653 -11.99 55.56 -28.41
N ASN A 654 -12.64 54.39 -28.52
CA ASN A 654 -13.20 53.86 -29.76
C ASN A 654 -14.73 53.67 -29.68
N ILE A 655 -15.43 54.51 -28.91
CA ILE A 655 -16.90 54.55 -28.91
C ILE A 655 -17.39 55.05 -30.27
N SER A 656 -18.20 54.26 -30.96
CA SER A 656 -18.69 54.53 -32.32
C SER A 656 -20.22 54.63 -32.34
N PHE A 657 -20.75 55.61 -33.10
CA PHE A 657 -22.18 55.88 -33.17
C PHE A 657 -22.75 55.45 -34.52
N VAL A 658 -23.86 54.71 -34.47
CA VAL A 658 -24.56 54.21 -35.66
C VAL A 658 -25.94 54.86 -35.73
N TYR A 659 -26.13 55.76 -36.67
CA TYR A 659 -27.33 56.60 -36.75
C TYR A 659 -28.44 55.95 -37.60
N THR A 660 -29.63 55.78 -37.02
CA THR A 660 -30.86 55.35 -37.71
C THR A 660 -31.85 56.50 -37.77
N LYS A 661 -32.31 56.87 -38.98
CA LYS A 661 -33.42 57.82 -39.15
C LYS A 661 -34.77 57.15 -38.90
N VAL A 662 -35.64 57.79 -38.12
CA VAL A 662 -37.00 57.36 -37.79
C VAL A 662 -38.04 58.33 -38.38
N GLN A 663 -39.25 57.85 -38.69
CA GLN A 663 -40.32 58.66 -39.26
C GLN A 663 -41.19 59.32 -38.17
N LYS A 664 -41.72 60.51 -38.46
CA LYS A 664 -42.44 61.35 -37.47
C LYS A 664 -43.73 60.71 -36.94
N THR A 665 -44.34 59.81 -37.70
CA THR A 665 -45.57 59.08 -37.36
C THR A 665 -45.35 57.82 -36.51
N SER A 666 -44.10 57.37 -36.31
CA SER A 666 -43.81 56.16 -35.52
C SER A 666 -43.37 56.47 -34.08
N LEU A 667 -43.88 57.55 -33.48
CA LEU A 667 -43.59 57.89 -32.07
C LEU A 667 -44.30 56.95 -31.07
N GLU A 668 -45.57 56.60 -31.32
CA GLU A 668 -46.36 55.76 -30.38
C GLU A 668 -45.76 54.37 -30.20
N PHE A 669 -45.22 53.80 -31.27
CA PHE A 669 -44.40 52.60 -31.22
C PHE A 669 -43.25 52.67 -32.21
N VAL A 670 -42.06 52.97 -31.70
CA VAL A 670 -40.84 52.31 -32.21
C VAL A 670 -40.93 50.83 -31.81
N LYS A 671 -41.74 50.07 -32.55
CA LYS A 671 -41.54 48.62 -32.65
C LYS A 671 -40.08 48.43 -33.04
N MET A 672 -39.28 47.80 -32.19
CA MET A 672 -37.89 47.47 -32.50
C MET A 672 -37.88 46.43 -33.63
N SER A 673 -37.94 46.92 -34.87
CA SER A 673 -37.84 46.13 -36.08
C SER A 673 -36.45 45.51 -36.14
N SER A 674 -36.40 44.18 -36.19
CA SER A 674 -35.21 43.35 -36.36
C SER A 674 -34.04 43.66 -35.40
N ASN A 675 -34.09 42.98 -34.25
CA ASN A 675 -32.93 42.31 -33.65
C ASN A 675 -31.74 43.22 -33.27
N LYS A 676 -31.99 44.48 -32.87
CA LYS A 676 -30.99 45.44 -32.37
C LYS A 676 -31.63 46.34 -31.31
N ILE A 677 -31.01 46.53 -30.15
CA ILE A 677 -31.42 47.59 -29.22
C ILE A 677 -30.90 48.93 -29.74
N LYS A 678 -31.82 49.82 -30.08
CA LYS A 678 -31.53 51.18 -30.53
C LYS A 678 -31.94 52.16 -29.45
N LEU A 679 -31.04 53.05 -29.03
CA LEU A 679 -31.33 54.03 -28.00
C LEU A 679 -32.25 55.12 -28.57
N PRO A 680 -33.40 55.41 -27.92
CA PRO A 680 -34.33 56.43 -28.37
C PRO A 680 -33.84 57.83 -27.97
N VAL A 681 -32.90 58.38 -28.74
CA VAL A 681 -32.52 59.80 -28.62
C VAL A 681 -33.59 60.67 -29.29
N THR A 682 -34.72 60.82 -28.59
CA THR A 682 -35.89 61.57 -29.04
C THR A 682 -35.65 63.08 -29.00
N VAL A 683 -35.10 63.61 -30.11
CA VAL A 683 -35.10 65.05 -30.41
C VAL A 683 -36.55 65.59 -30.27
N PRO A 684 -36.78 66.70 -29.55
CA PRO A 684 -38.10 67.05 -29.05
C PRO A 684 -39.11 67.39 -30.14
N VAL A 685 -40.37 67.00 -29.92
CA VAL A 685 -41.52 67.50 -30.66
C VAL A 685 -42.18 68.60 -29.84
N GLN A 686 -42.51 69.72 -30.47
CA GLN A 686 -43.20 70.84 -29.82
C GLN A 686 -44.64 70.43 -29.46
N VAL A 687 -44.98 70.44 -28.18
CA VAL A 687 -46.35 70.23 -27.68
C VAL A 687 -46.90 71.60 -27.26
N HIS A 688 -47.97 72.03 -27.92
CA HIS A 688 -48.71 73.31 -27.78
C HIS A 688 -47.97 74.49 -27.10
N ASN A 689 -47.37 75.35 -27.94
CA ASN A 689 -47.03 76.77 -27.71
C ASN A 689 -46.26 77.21 -26.44
N SER A 690 -45.92 76.35 -25.48
CA SER A 690 -45.14 76.75 -24.30
C SER A 690 -44.26 75.67 -23.66
N SER A 691 -44.42 74.38 -24.02
CA SER A 691 -43.65 73.29 -23.41
C SER A 691 -42.76 72.52 -24.40
N TYR A 692 -41.45 72.60 -24.20
CA TYR A 692 -40.47 71.67 -24.79
C TYR A 692 -40.22 70.50 -23.83
N SER A 693 -40.36 69.27 -24.33
CA SER A 693 -40.05 68.05 -23.58
C SER A 693 -38.54 67.73 -23.60
N SER A 694 -38.08 66.90 -22.66
CA SER A 694 -36.67 66.54 -22.46
C SER A 694 -36.05 65.86 -23.70
N THR A 695 -34.79 66.19 -24.00
CA THR A 695 -34.14 65.91 -25.29
C THR A 695 -33.50 64.53 -25.46
N VAL A 696 -33.33 63.78 -24.37
CA VAL A 696 -32.83 62.39 -24.37
C VAL A 696 -33.59 61.61 -23.31
N GLN A 697 -34.46 60.68 -23.69
CA GLN A 697 -35.17 59.83 -22.73
C GLN A 697 -34.59 58.42 -22.74
N LEU A 698 -33.59 58.19 -21.89
CA LEU A 698 -33.05 56.86 -21.65
C LEU A 698 -34.09 56.04 -20.88
N SER A 699 -34.40 54.84 -21.35
CA SER A 699 -35.37 53.97 -20.67
C SER A 699 -34.70 53.20 -19.55
N GLY A 700 -35.51 52.72 -18.60
CA GLY A 700 -35.07 51.89 -17.50
C GLY A 700 -35.31 50.41 -17.78
N PHE A 701 -36.49 49.94 -17.41
CA PHE A 701 -36.82 48.52 -17.44
C PHE A 701 -37.59 48.11 -18.69
N VAL A 702 -37.29 46.90 -19.18
CA VAL A 702 -37.83 46.32 -20.41
C VAL A 702 -38.55 45.02 -20.05
N PHE A 703 -39.81 44.89 -20.48
CA PHE A 703 -40.59 43.67 -20.34
C PHE A 703 -40.38 42.78 -21.57
N LEU A 704 -39.77 41.61 -21.38
CA LEU A 704 -39.60 40.58 -22.40
C LEU A 704 -40.77 39.58 -22.34
N PHE A 705 -41.20 39.09 -23.50
CA PHE A 705 -42.22 38.04 -23.63
C PHE A 705 -41.90 37.12 -24.81
N ILE A 706 -42.45 35.91 -24.80
CA ILE A 706 -42.46 35.04 -25.99
C ILE A 706 -43.82 35.19 -26.68
N PRO A 707 -43.88 35.51 -27.98
CA PRO A 707 -45.13 35.59 -28.72
C PRO A 707 -45.68 34.17 -28.92
N SER A 708 -46.77 33.85 -28.22
CA SER A 708 -47.56 32.64 -28.48
C SER A 708 -48.02 32.60 -29.94
N ASN A 709 -48.22 31.40 -30.49
CA ASN A 709 -48.73 31.26 -31.86
C ASN A 709 -50.02 32.06 -32.09
N ARG A 710 -50.12 32.62 -33.30
CA ARG A 710 -51.05 33.70 -33.69
C ARG A 710 -52.54 33.36 -33.52
N SER A 711 -52.88 32.09 -33.34
CA SER A 711 -54.22 31.56 -33.07
C SER A 711 -54.77 31.92 -31.68
N VAL A 712 -53.93 32.15 -30.67
CA VAL A 712 -54.41 32.40 -29.29
C VAL A 712 -54.84 33.86 -29.09
N GLN A 713 -54.13 34.81 -29.72
CA GLN A 713 -54.33 36.25 -29.52
C GLN A 713 -55.68 36.80 -30.01
N LEU A 714 -56.33 36.11 -30.96
CA LEU A 714 -57.67 36.46 -31.41
C LEU A 714 -58.67 36.40 -30.25
N THR A 715 -58.60 35.34 -29.43
CA THR A 715 -59.69 34.96 -28.52
C THR A 715 -59.86 35.79 -27.25
N GLU A 716 -58.96 36.73 -26.89
CA GLU A 716 -59.19 37.65 -25.75
C GLU A 716 -59.85 38.96 -26.21
N ASN A 717 -59.31 39.60 -27.25
CA ASN A 717 -59.93 40.80 -27.83
C ASN A 717 -61.31 40.47 -28.42
N GLU A 718 -61.45 39.34 -29.13
CA GLU A 718 -62.76 38.87 -29.61
C GLU A 718 -63.77 38.67 -28.47
N LYS A 719 -63.36 38.17 -27.29
CA LYS A 719 -64.28 38.03 -26.14
C LYS A 719 -64.71 39.37 -25.55
N ILE A 720 -63.82 40.36 -25.51
CA ILE A 720 -64.14 41.70 -25.01
C ILE A 720 -65.08 42.41 -26.00
N VAL A 721 -64.75 42.39 -27.29
CA VAL A 721 -65.60 42.93 -28.36
C VAL A 721 -66.95 42.21 -28.41
N PHE A 722 -66.99 40.88 -28.34
CA PHE A 722 -68.23 40.10 -28.32
C PHE A 722 -69.09 40.42 -27.09
N LYS A 723 -68.49 40.55 -25.89
CA LYS A 723 -69.23 40.93 -24.67
C LYS A 723 -69.84 42.33 -24.78
N ASN A 724 -69.07 43.31 -25.27
CA ASN A 724 -69.52 44.69 -25.40
C ASN A 724 -70.57 44.85 -26.52
N THR A 725 -70.38 44.19 -27.66
CA THR A 725 -71.35 44.21 -28.76
C THR A 725 -72.65 43.47 -28.42
N ALA A 726 -72.59 42.35 -27.68
CA ALA A 726 -73.78 41.68 -27.14
C ALA A 726 -74.55 42.58 -26.17
N SER A 727 -73.85 43.41 -25.37
CA SER A 727 -74.49 44.41 -24.52
C SER A 727 -75.18 45.52 -25.32
N SER A 728 -74.59 45.99 -26.43
CA SER A 728 -75.26 46.98 -27.30
C SER A 728 -76.45 46.38 -28.06
N LEU A 729 -76.39 45.10 -28.45
CA LEU A 729 -77.49 44.39 -29.12
C LEU A 729 -78.75 44.36 -28.25
N ALA A 730 -78.61 44.18 -26.93
CA ALA A 730 -79.75 44.27 -26.00
C ALA A 730 -80.43 45.65 -26.03
N THR A 731 -79.66 46.74 -26.09
CA THR A 731 -80.23 48.10 -26.19
C THR A 731 -80.93 48.35 -27.52
N LEU A 732 -80.39 47.82 -28.63
CA LEU A 732 -81.02 47.88 -29.94
C LEU A 732 -82.34 47.09 -29.99
N LEU A 733 -82.39 45.91 -29.37
CA LEU A 733 -83.62 45.10 -29.27
C LEU A 733 -84.70 45.82 -28.44
N ILE A 734 -84.36 46.45 -27.32
CA ILE A 734 -85.30 47.25 -26.52
C ILE A 734 -85.83 48.44 -27.34
N TYR A 735 -84.96 49.13 -28.09
CA TYR A 735 -85.35 50.23 -28.98
C TYR A 735 -86.33 49.77 -30.08
N ILE A 736 -86.10 48.60 -30.70
CA ILE A 736 -87.02 48.02 -31.70
C ILE A 736 -88.35 47.62 -31.06
N LEU A 737 -88.33 46.98 -29.88
CA LEU A 737 -89.56 46.59 -29.17
C LEU A 737 -90.43 47.78 -28.77
N LEU A 738 -89.82 48.88 -28.32
CA LEU A 738 -90.54 50.13 -28.03
C LEU A 738 -91.19 50.74 -29.29
N ASN A 739 -90.51 50.68 -30.44
CA ASN A 739 -91.07 51.09 -31.73
C ASN A 739 -92.29 50.26 -32.14
N CYS A 740 -92.20 48.94 -32.02
CA CYS A 740 -93.30 48.02 -32.30
C CYS A 740 -94.49 48.27 -31.37
N LEU A 741 -94.23 48.44 -30.06
CA LEU A 741 -95.24 48.73 -29.06
C LEU A 741 -95.94 50.08 -29.32
N PHE A 742 -95.19 51.13 -29.67
CA PHE A 742 -95.79 52.42 -30.02
C PHE A 742 -96.62 52.35 -31.31
N GLY A 743 -96.17 51.64 -32.35
CA GLY A 743 -96.95 51.41 -33.56
C GLY A 743 -98.28 50.67 -33.30
N VAL A 744 -98.29 49.70 -32.39
CA VAL A 744 -99.52 49.01 -31.93
C VAL A 744 -100.46 49.98 -31.18
N ILE A 745 -99.92 50.87 -30.34
CA ILE A 745 -100.71 51.88 -29.60
C ILE A 745 -101.29 52.92 -30.58
N LEU A 746 -100.51 53.42 -31.55
CA LEU A 746 -101.02 54.28 -32.63
C LEU A 746 -102.13 53.58 -33.41
N PHE A 747 -101.92 52.33 -33.83
CA PHE A 747 -102.95 51.56 -34.54
C PHE A 747 -104.26 51.50 -33.75
N TYR A 748 -104.20 51.19 -32.45
CA TYR A 748 -105.39 51.18 -31.58
C TYR A 748 -106.07 52.57 -31.47
N CYS A 749 -105.28 53.63 -31.29
CA CYS A 749 -105.78 55.01 -31.18
C CYS A 749 -106.21 55.65 -32.52
N GLN A 750 -105.90 55.02 -33.66
CA GLN A 750 -106.43 55.38 -34.98
C GLN A 750 -107.64 54.50 -35.38
N TYR A 751 -107.65 53.22 -34.97
CA TYR A 751 -108.75 52.28 -35.20
C TYR A 751 -110.09 52.78 -34.66
N GLN A 752 -110.10 53.38 -33.45
CA GLN A 752 -111.32 53.85 -32.78
C GLN A 752 -112.17 54.91 -33.53
N ASN A 753 -111.68 55.56 -34.59
CA ASN A 753 -112.43 56.61 -35.30
C ASN A 753 -112.52 56.42 -36.83
N SER A 754 -112.29 55.20 -37.34
CA SER A 754 -112.41 54.92 -38.77
C SER A 754 -113.85 54.76 -39.23
N ARG A 755 -114.51 55.88 -39.57
CA ARG A 755 -115.77 55.90 -40.34
C ARG A 755 -115.62 55.50 -41.82
N ARG A 756 -114.44 55.03 -42.26
CA ARG A 756 -114.23 54.39 -43.56
C ARG A 756 -114.25 52.87 -43.39
N LYS A 757 -115.06 52.20 -44.23
CA LYS A 757 -115.13 50.72 -44.29
C LYS A 757 -113.82 50.13 -44.85
N SER A 758 -113.71 48.80 -44.73
CA SER A 758 -112.69 47.93 -45.33
C SER A 758 -111.24 48.09 -44.86
N HIS A 759 -111.02 48.02 -43.55
CA HIS A 759 -110.05 47.07 -43.01
C HIS A 759 -110.67 46.32 -41.82
N CYS A 760 -110.44 45.00 -41.75
CA CYS A 760 -110.68 44.24 -40.53
C CYS A 760 -109.53 44.49 -39.53
N PHE A 761 -109.55 43.84 -38.36
CA PHE A 761 -108.36 43.82 -37.49
C PHE A 761 -107.28 42.91 -38.12
N THR A 762 -106.52 43.44 -39.08
CA THR A 762 -105.50 42.72 -39.86
C THR A 762 -104.09 43.11 -39.44
N LEU A 763 -103.17 42.13 -39.36
CA LEU A 763 -101.76 42.41 -39.03
C LEU A 763 -101.11 43.44 -39.97
N SER A 764 -101.54 43.52 -41.24
CA SER A 764 -101.07 44.54 -42.19
C SER A 764 -101.16 45.95 -41.60
N GLY A 765 -102.32 46.31 -41.03
CA GLY A 765 -102.54 47.65 -40.45
C GLY A 765 -101.64 47.95 -39.25
N ILE A 766 -101.28 46.92 -38.47
CA ILE A 766 -100.34 47.05 -37.35
C ILE A 766 -98.92 47.29 -37.88
N PHE A 767 -98.44 46.46 -38.82
CA PHE A 767 -97.12 46.66 -39.45
C PHE A 767 -97.02 48.02 -40.15
N GLU A 768 -98.12 48.48 -40.74
CA GLU A 768 -98.24 49.76 -41.41
C GLU A 768 -98.13 50.99 -40.49
N GLU A 769 -98.47 50.87 -39.21
CA GLU A 769 -98.29 51.91 -38.18
C GLU A 769 -96.94 51.76 -37.44
N ILE A 770 -96.41 50.54 -37.33
CA ILE A 770 -95.03 50.31 -36.88
C ILE A 770 -94.03 50.90 -37.89
N TYR A 771 -94.27 50.73 -39.19
CA TYR A 771 -93.52 51.43 -40.24
C TYR A 771 -93.58 52.95 -40.07
N PHE A 772 -94.77 53.51 -39.83
CA PHE A 772 -94.94 54.95 -39.61
C PHE A 772 -94.19 55.45 -38.37
N SER A 773 -94.21 54.69 -37.27
CA SER A 773 -93.39 54.94 -36.07
C SER A 773 -91.89 54.98 -36.41
N ILE A 774 -91.40 54.00 -37.19
CA ILE A 774 -89.97 53.87 -37.55
C ILE A 774 -89.50 55.02 -38.46
N ILE A 775 -90.25 55.39 -39.50
CA ILE A 775 -89.85 56.51 -40.38
C ILE A 775 -89.94 57.87 -39.67
N THR A 776 -90.79 57.98 -38.64
CA THR A 776 -90.90 59.17 -37.79
C THR A 776 -89.69 59.30 -36.87
N ILE A 777 -89.36 58.25 -36.09
CA ILE A 777 -88.27 58.29 -35.11
C ILE A 777 -86.88 58.39 -35.75
N THR A 778 -86.71 57.82 -36.95
CA THR A 778 -85.48 57.95 -37.74
C THR A 778 -85.40 59.27 -38.49
N THR A 779 -86.40 60.14 -38.36
CA THR A 779 -86.53 61.44 -39.05
C THR A 779 -86.54 61.40 -40.58
N VAL A 780 -86.71 60.21 -41.16
CA VAL A 780 -86.75 59.99 -42.63
C VAL A 780 -88.06 60.51 -43.24
N GLY A 781 -89.18 60.36 -42.54
CA GLY A 781 -90.41 61.15 -42.74
C GLY A 781 -90.94 61.28 -44.18
N TYR A 782 -91.19 60.18 -44.88
CA TYR A 782 -91.62 60.18 -46.29
C TYR A 782 -92.93 60.94 -46.62
N GLY A 783 -93.71 61.34 -45.61
CA GLY A 783 -94.96 62.10 -45.80
C GLY A 783 -96.13 61.31 -46.41
N ASP A 784 -95.96 60.00 -46.58
CA ASP A 784 -96.93 59.04 -47.08
C ASP A 784 -98.08 58.77 -46.10
N LYS A 785 -97.87 59.02 -44.80
CA LYS A 785 -98.85 58.82 -43.72
C LYS A 785 -98.88 59.99 -42.73
N ILE A 786 -100.09 60.24 -42.20
CA ILE A 786 -100.36 61.26 -41.17
C ILE A 786 -101.46 60.76 -40.21
N PRO A 787 -101.36 61.02 -38.89
CA PRO A 787 -102.39 60.61 -37.94
C PRO A 787 -103.66 61.45 -38.09
N LEU A 788 -104.79 60.77 -38.31
CA LEU A 788 -106.08 61.43 -38.54
C LEU A 788 -106.84 61.73 -37.23
N THR A 789 -106.58 60.98 -36.15
CA THR A 789 -107.26 61.17 -34.86
C THR A 789 -106.54 62.16 -33.96
N PHE A 790 -107.28 62.87 -33.11
CA PHE A 790 -106.69 63.78 -32.11
C PHE A 790 -105.73 63.04 -31.17
N CYS A 791 -106.12 61.85 -30.71
CA CYS A 791 -105.28 60.98 -29.89
C CYS A 791 -103.97 60.59 -30.62
N GLY A 792 -104.06 60.14 -31.87
CA GLY A 792 -102.89 59.80 -32.70
C GLY A 792 -101.96 60.99 -32.92
N ARG A 793 -102.48 62.21 -33.06
CA ARG A 793 -101.67 63.44 -33.18
C ARG A 793 -100.93 63.78 -31.90
N VAL A 794 -101.59 63.70 -30.75
CA VAL A 794 -100.96 63.94 -29.43
C VAL A 794 -99.90 62.88 -29.15
N LEU A 795 -100.18 61.61 -29.43
CA LEU A 795 -99.21 60.51 -29.30
C LEU A 795 -98.01 60.70 -30.23
N LEU A 796 -98.21 61.12 -31.49
CA LEU A 796 -97.12 61.39 -32.42
C LEU A 796 -96.18 62.49 -31.91
N ILE A 797 -96.74 63.58 -31.37
CA ILE A 797 -95.95 64.68 -30.80
C ILE A 797 -95.09 64.17 -29.64
N ILE A 798 -95.67 63.41 -28.69
CA ILE A 798 -94.92 62.82 -27.57
C ILE A 798 -93.81 61.89 -28.08
N TRP A 799 -94.11 61.07 -29.09
CA TRP A 799 -93.17 60.10 -29.65
C TRP A 799 -92.04 60.72 -30.47
N THR A 800 -92.26 61.82 -31.19
CA THR A 800 -91.16 62.51 -31.89
C THR A 800 -90.10 63.00 -30.91
N PHE A 801 -90.49 63.66 -29.82
CA PHE A 801 -89.55 64.11 -28.79
C PHE A 801 -88.90 62.96 -28.03
N MET A 802 -89.67 61.96 -27.57
CA MET A 802 -89.12 60.79 -26.89
C MET A 802 -88.18 59.99 -27.82
N GLY A 803 -88.53 59.90 -29.09
CA GLY A 803 -87.84 59.10 -30.08
C GLY A 803 -86.47 59.63 -30.45
N ILE A 804 -86.31 60.95 -30.59
CA ILE A 804 -85.01 61.60 -30.84
C ILE A 804 -84.03 61.35 -29.67
N VAL A 805 -84.55 61.28 -28.44
CA VAL A 805 -83.74 60.92 -27.25
C VAL A 805 -83.36 59.43 -27.29
N LEU A 806 -84.30 58.54 -27.62
CA LEU A 806 -84.06 57.10 -27.70
C LEU A 806 -83.05 56.71 -28.80
N THR A 807 -83.10 57.33 -29.98
CA THR A 807 -82.10 57.11 -31.04
C THR A 807 -80.72 57.60 -30.61
N SER A 808 -80.64 58.79 -30.01
CA SER A 808 -79.38 59.36 -29.51
C SER A 808 -78.72 58.45 -28.46
N ILE A 809 -79.50 57.90 -27.53
CA ILE A 809 -79.01 56.94 -26.53
C ILE A 809 -78.55 55.62 -27.19
N CYS A 810 -79.33 55.08 -28.14
CA CYS A 810 -78.97 53.83 -28.81
C CYS A 810 -77.65 53.98 -29.62
N VAL A 811 -77.50 55.08 -30.37
CA VAL A 811 -76.28 55.38 -31.12
C VAL A 811 -75.10 55.66 -30.19
N GLY A 812 -75.30 56.44 -29.13
CA GLY A 812 -74.26 56.73 -28.12
C GLY A 812 -73.74 55.47 -27.42
N ASN A 813 -74.63 54.51 -27.10
CA ASN A 813 -74.24 53.22 -26.51
C ASN A 813 -73.42 52.35 -27.49
N ILE A 814 -73.79 52.33 -28.77
CA ILE A 814 -73.03 51.61 -29.82
C ILE A 814 -71.64 52.22 -30.01
N ILE A 815 -71.54 53.55 -30.08
CA ILE A 815 -70.25 54.26 -30.18
C ILE A 815 -69.40 54.03 -28.92
N SER A 816 -69.99 54.03 -27.74
CA SER A 816 -69.29 53.74 -26.48
C SER A 816 -68.75 52.31 -26.44
N ALA A 817 -69.53 51.32 -26.89
CA ALA A 817 -69.09 49.92 -26.97
C ALA A 817 -67.91 49.72 -27.92
N LEU A 818 -67.83 50.50 -29.01
CA LEU A 818 -66.74 50.45 -29.99
C LEU A 818 -65.49 51.23 -29.56
N THR A 819 -65.64 52.35 -28.86
CA THR A 819 -64.50 53.21 -28.46
C THR A 819 -63.68 52.66 -27.28
N VAL A 820 -64.28 51.83 -26.42
CA VAL A 820 -63.58 51.15 -25.30
C VAL A 820 -62.45 50.22 -25.78
N ASP A 821 -62.57 49.62 -26.96
CA ASP A 821 -61.53 48.74 -27.55
C ASP A 821 -60.22 49.50 -27.80
N VAL A 822 -60.30 50.72 -28.33
CA VAL A 822 -59.14 51.58 -28.61
C VAL A 822 -58.42 51.97 -27.32
N VAL A 823 -59.16 52.46 -26.32
CA VAL A 823 -58.56 53.01 -25.08
C VAL A 823 -57.99 51.93 -24.17
N SER A 824 -58.68 50.78 -24.04
CA SER A 824 -58.25 49.71 -23.15
C SER A 824 -56.92 49.05 -23.59
N SER A 825 -56.63 49.06 -24.89
CA SER A 825 -55.38 48.52 -25.47
C SER A 825 -54.09 49.21 -24.98
N VAL A 826 -54.20 50.44 -24.45
CA VAL A 826 -53.04 51.29 -24.08
C VAL A 826 -52.64 51.15 -22.60
N ILE A 827 -53.58 50.77 -21.73
CA ILE A 827 -53.48 51.00 -20.28
C ILE A 827 -53.20 49.71 -19.47
N ASP A 828 -53.86 48.60 -19.80
CA ASP A 828 -54.08 47.48 -18.84
C ASP A 828 -52.97 46.40 -18.81
N LEU A 829 -51.69 46.81 -18.71
CA LEU A 829 -50.54 45.89 -18.80
C LEU A 829 -50.01 45.31 -17.47
N TYR A 830 -50.39 45.85 -16.31
CA TYR A 830 -49.72 45.57 -15.03
C TYR A 830 -50.42 44.54 -14.11
N PRO A 831 -51.69 44.72 -13.69
CA PRO A 831 -52.22 44.03 -12.50
C PRO A 831 -52.60 42.55 -12.67
N LYS A 832 -52.49 41.96 -13.88
CA LYS A 832 -53.06 40.64 -14.21
C LYS A 832 -52.05 39.53 -14.51
N TYR A 833 -50.76 39.85 -14.69
CA TYR A 833 -49.81 38.91 -15.29
C TYR A 833 -48.61 38.63 -14.40
N THR A 834 -48.19 37.37 -14.36
CA THR A 834 -47.00 36.92 -13.62
C THR A 834 -45.73 37.39 -14.29
N VAL A 835 -44.77 37.81 -13.47
CA VAL A 835 -43.49 38.40 -13.90
C VAL A 835 -42.33 37.73 -13.17
N ILE A 836 -41.20 37.57 -13.87
CA ILE A 836 -39.93 37.08 -13.31
C ILE A 836 -38.80 38.10 -13.49
N ALA A 837 -37.88 38.11 -12.52
CA ALA A 837 -36.65 38.89 -12.51
C ALA A 837 -35.57 38.10 -11.78
N LYS A 838 -34.30 38.45 -11.98
CA LYS A 838 -33.16 37.78 -11.35
C LYS A 838 -33.09 38.12 -9.84
N LEU A 839 -32.84 37.12 -9.00
CA LEU A 839 -32.73 37.31 -7.56
C LEU A 839 -31.57 38.28 -7.21
N GLU A 840 -31.79 39.15 -6.21
CA GLU A 840 -30.85 40.22 -5.81
C GLU A 840 -30.42 41.19 -6.94
N SER A 841 -31.24 41.34 -7.99
CA SER A 841 -30.99 42.27 -9.09
C SER A 841 -31.78 43.59 -8.93
N PRO A 842 -31.33 44.68 -9.59
CA PRO A 842 -32.08 45.94 -9.73
C PRO A 842 -33.55 45.75 -10.10
N GLU A 843 -33.80 44.90 -11.10
CA GLU A 843 -35.10 44.57 -11.66
C GLU A 843 -36.02 43.93 -10.62
N TYR A 844 -35.51 42.98 -9.85
CA TYR A 844 -36.25 42.31 -8.79
C TYR A 844 -36.57 43.25 -7.64
N ILE A 845 -35.60 44.07 -7.20
CA ILE A 845 -35.80 45.07 -6.14
C ILE A 845 -36.85 46.11 -6.57
N TRP A 846 -36.79 46.59 -7.82
CA TRP A 846 -37.74 47.54 -8.37
C TRP A 846 -39.13 46.94 -8.54
N ALA A 847 -39.25 45.74 -9.14
CA ALA A 847 -40.52 45.06 -9.32
C ALA A 847 -41.19 44.70 -7.98
N ASN A 848 -40.41 44.31 -6.97
CA ASN A 848 -40.91 44.00 -5.62
C ASN A 848 -41.39 45.25 -4.85
N LYS A 849 -40.93 46.46 -5.22
CA LYS A 849 -41.46 47.73 -4.66
C LYS A 849 -42.82 48.13 -5.23
N ILE A 850 -43.23 47.56 -6.36
CA ILE A 850 -44.44 47.98 -7.09
C ILE A 850 -45.56 46.96 -6.87
N SER A 851 -46.53 47.34 -6.04
CA SER A 851 -47.67 46.50 -5.64
C SER A 851 -48.57 46.04 -6.78
N SER A 852 -48.51 46.69 -7.96
CA SER A 852 -49.26 46.31 -9.16
C SER A 852 -48.55 45.27 -10.05
N ILE A 853 -47.36 44.78 -9.68
CA ILE A 853 -46.62 43.76 -10.41
C ILE A 853 -46.66 42.42 -9.65
N ASN A 854 -47.21 41.38 -10.27
CA ASN A 854 -47.24 40.03 -9.70
C ASN A 854 -45.90 39.29 -9.94
N LEU A 855 -44.87 39.70 -9.20
CA LEU A 855 -43.53 39.12 -9.24
C LEU A 855 -43.50 37.74 -8.56
N ILE A 856 -43.01 36.70 -9.26
CA ILE A 856 -42.79 35.37 -8.69
C ILE A 856 -41.63 35.42 -7.68
N LYS A 857 -41.92 35.04 -6.43
CA LYS A 857 -40.98 35.08 -5.30
C LYS A 857 -40.48 33.70 -4.87
N ASP A 858 -41.27 32.65 -5.13
CA ASP A 858 -41.04 31.30 -4.60
C ASP A 858 -40.00 30.49 -5.40
N LYS A 859 -39.33 31.11 -6.39
CA LYS A 859 -38.33 30.49 -7.25
C LYS A 859 -37.08 31.37 -7.36
N ASN A 860 -35.94 30.78 -7.03
CA ASN A 860 -34.64 31.44 -7.12
C ASN A 860 -34.10 31.42 -8.55
N PHE A 861 -34.35 32.49 -9.32
CA PHE A 861 -33.68 32.73 -10.60
C PHE A 861 -32.32 33.37 -10.35
N SER A 862 -31.25 32.57 -10.35
CA SER A 862 -29.90 32.98 -9.94
C SER A 862 -29.14 33.76 -11.02
N SER A 863 -29.38 33.43 -12.29
CA SER A 863 -28.80 34.09 -13.46
C SER A 863 -29.89 34.68 -14.37
N HIS A 864 -29.50 35.58 -15.28
CA HIS A 864 -30.42 36.09 -16.30
C HIS A 864 -30.83 35.01 -17.32
N LEU A 865 -30.00 33.97 -17.53
CA LEU A 865 -30.37 32.84 -18.38
C LEU A 865 -31.49 32.02 -17.72
N ASP A 866 -31.44 31.82 -16.40
CA ASP A 866 -32.51 31.17 -15.63
C ASP A 866 -33.85 31.91 -15.81
N VAL A 867 -33.82 33.25 -15.89
CA VAL A 867 -35.00 34.08 -16.15
C VAL A 867 -35.52 33.88 -17.58
N LEU A 868 -34.64 33.79 -18.59
CA LEU A 868 -35.06 33.54 -19.97
C LEU A 868 -35.58 32.11 -20.18
N ASP A 869 -34.97 31.10 -19.53
CA ASP A 869 -35.50 29.73 -19.54
C ASP A 869 -36.78 29.60 -18.69
N GLY A 870 -36.94 30.38 -17.63
CA GLY A 870 -38.20 30.53 -16.89
C GLY A 870 -39.33 31.10 -17.75
N LEU A 871 -39.02 32.10 -18.59
CA LEU A 871 -39.94 32.67 -19.57
C LEU A 871 -40.29 31.63 -20.67
N ARG A 872 -39.28 30.90 -21.16
CA ARG A 872 -39.41 29.84 -22.17
C ARG A 872 -40.22 28.64 -21.68
N ALA A 873 -40.08 28.27 -20.41
CA ALA A 873 -40.87 27.24 -19.76
C ALA A 873 -42.28 27.72 -19.35
N GLY A 874 -42.69 28.93 -19.76
CA GLY A 874 -44.03 29.47 -19.51
C GLY A 874 -44.33 29.77 -18.03
N GLN A 875 -43.30 29.88 -17.18
CA GLN A 875 -43.49 30.06 -15.73
C GLN A 875 -44.04 31.44 -15.39
N ALA A 876 -43.81 32.42 -16.26
CA ALA A 876 -44.37 33.77 -16.21
C ALA A 876 -44.71 34.25 -17.63
N LYS A 877 -45.63 35.22 -17.76
CA LYS A 877 -45.97 35.82 -19.06
C LYS A 877 -44.92 36.84 -19.51
N TYR A 878 -44.23 37.48 -18.56
CA TYR A 878 -43.19 38.47 -18.82
C TYR A 878 -41.95 38.26 -17.95
N ALA A 879 -40.79 38.70 -18.43
CA ALA A 879 -39.57 38.88 -17.65
C ALA A 879 -39.15 40.36 -17.66
N ILE A 880 -38.61 40.87 -16.54
CA ILE A 880 -38.04 42.23 -16.48
C ILE A 880 -36.52 42.17 -16.55
N PHE A 881 -35.96 43.03 -17.40
CA PHE A 881 -34.52 43.28 -17.57
C PHE A 881 -34.27 44.80 -17.60
N ASP A 882 -33.15 45.30 -17.08
CA ASP A 882 -32.66 46.65 -17.38
C ASP A 882 -32.27 46.74 -18.87
N GLN A 883 -32.66 47.83 -19.56
CA GLN A 883 -32.49 48.00 -21.02
C GLN A 883 -31.05 47.69 -21.50
N TYR A 884 -30.04 48.05 -20.72
CA TYR A 884 -28.63 47.90 -21.11
C TYR A 884 -28.13 46.46 -20.93
N THR A 885 -28.80 45.64 -20.11
CA THR A 885 -28.47 44.21 -19.95
C THR A 885 -29.05 43.36 -21.07
N VAL A 886 -30.14 43.79 -21.72
CA VAL A 886 -30.86 43.00 -22.74
C VAL A 886 -30.01 42.72 -23.98
N GLU A 887 -29.10 43.62 -24.36
CA GLU A 887 -28.20 43.43 -25.52
C GLU A 887 -27.22 42.26 -25.31
N ALA A 888 -26.81 41.98 -24.06
CA ALA A 888 -25.96 40.83 -23.73
C ALA A 888 -26.59 39.48 -24.11
N TYR A 889 -27.92 39.40 -24.03
CA TYR A 889 -28.71 38.19 -24.28
C TYR A 889 -29.37 38.19 -25.67
N ARG A 890 -29.00 39.13 -26.53
CA ARG A 890 -29.56 39.33 -27.88
C ARG A 890 -29.56 38.07 -28.76
N VAL A 891 -28.50 37.26 -28.71
CA VAL A 891 -28.42 35.99 -29.46
C VAL A 891 -29.46 34.99 -28.95
N VAL A 892 -29.57 34.84 -27.63
CA VAL A 892 -30.55 33.97 -26.96
C VAL A 892 -31.98 34.42 -27.28
N MET A 893 -32.25 35.73 -27.24
CA MET A 893 -33.56 36.27 -27.61
C MET A 893 -33.92 36.00 -29.08
N MET A 894 -32.98 36.15 -30.02
CA MET A 894 -33.21 35.78 -31.42
C MET A 894 -33.52 34.29 -31.57
N GLN A 895 -32.72 33.42 -30.95
CA GLN A 895 -32.87 31.97 -31.01
C GLN A 895 -34.24 31.49 -30.51
N PHE A 896 -34.78 32.11 -29.47
CA PHE A 896 -36.06 31.75 -28.86
C PHE A 896 -37.22 32.70 -29.21
N ASN A 897 -37.05 33.57 -30.23
CA ASN A 897 -38.08 34.51 -30.71
C ASN A 897 -38.65 35.42 -29.60
N ILE A 898 -37.85 35.71 -28.57
CA ILE A 898 -38.21 36.57 -27.43
C ILE A 898 -38.31 38.01 -27.93
N LYS A 899 -39.36 38.71 -27.53
CA LYS A 899 -39.67 40.08 -27.97
C LYS A 899 -39.87 41.00 -26.79
N ILE A 900 -39.74 42.29 -27.05
CA ILE A 900 -40.03 43.35 -26.08
C ILE A 900 -41.53 43.65 -26.15
N ALA A 901 -42.22 43.51 -25.02
CA ALA A 901 -43.64 43.83 -24.87
C ALA A 901 -43.84 45.34 -24.64
N LYS A 902 -43.07 45.90 -23.69
CA LYS A 902 -43.09 47.31 -23.33
C LYS A 902 -41.74 47.73 -22.77
N VAL A 903 -41.38 48.98 -23.03
CA VAL A 903 -40.24 49.67 -22.44
C VAL A 903 -40.80 50.68 -21.44
N LEU A 904 -40.23 50.74 -20.23
CA LEU A 904 -40.57 51.74 -19.22
C LEU A 904 -39.48 52.80 -19.12
N ASN A 905 -39.91 54.06 -19.12
CA ASN A 905 -39.06 55.20 -18.81
C ASN A 905 -39.20 55.46 -17.30
N THR A 906 -38.13 55.22 -16.55
CA THR A 906 -38.05 55.41 -15.10
C THR A 906 -36.65 55.88 -14.75
N ASP A 907 -36.54 56.98 -14.01
CA ASP A 907 -35.25 57.56 -13.62
C ASP A 907 -34.45 56.64 -12.66
N SER A 908 -35.12 55.62 -12.10
CA SER A 908 -34.59 54.62 -11.17
C SER A 908 -33.83 53.44 -11.81
N SER A 909 -33.24 53.61 -13.00
CA SER A 909 -32.30 52.62 -13.57
C SER A 909 -30.85 53.03 -13.31
N TYR A 910 -29.94 52.06 -13.22
CA TYR A 910 -28.55 52.34 -12.82
C TYR A 910 -27.75 53.12 -13.87
N TYR A 911 -28.22 53.13 -15.12
CA TYR A 911 -27.73 54.00 -16.19
C TYR A 911 -28.44 55.36 -16.25
N GLY A 912 -29.63 55.48 -15.65
CA GLY A 912 -30.46 56.68 -15.67
C GLY A 912 -29.83 57.85 -14.92
N GLU A 913 -29.53 57.68 -13.63
CA GLU A 913 -29.09 58.76 -12.73
C GLU A 913 -27.93 59.61 -13.30
N ARG A 914 -26.85 58.95 -13.76
CA ARG A 914 -25.65 59.67 -14.22
C ARG A 914 -25.87 60.43 -15.53
N CYS A 915 -26.81 59.97 -16.36
CA CYS A 915 -27.19 60.66 -17.59
C CYS A 915 -28.31 61.70 -17.36
N ALA A 916 -29.11 61.58 -16.30
CA ALA A 916 -30.13 62.56 -15.92
C ALA A 916 -29.52 63.91 -15.52
N ALA A 917 -28.33 63.91 -14.90
CA ALA A 917 -27.55 65.12 -14.68
C ALA A 917 -27.23 65.87 -16.01
N LEU A 918 -26.90 65.14 -17.07
CA LEU A 918 -26.67 65.70 -18.41
C LEU A 918 -27.96 66.11 -19.13
N GLN A 919 -29.11 65.50 -18.80
CA GLN A 919 -30.42 66.00 -19.25
C GLN A 919 -30.72 67.40 -18.68
N GLN A 920 -30.41 67.65 -17.41
CA GLN A 920 -30.59 68.97 -16.80
C GLN A 920 -29.74 70.04 -17.49
N TRP A 921 -28.45 69.75 -17.76
CA TRP A 921 -27.54 70.69 -18.42
C TRP A 921 -27.99 71.05 -19.85
N ASN A 922 -28.45 70.06 -20.63
CA ASN A 922 -29.04 70.28 -21.95
C ASN A 922 -30.41 71.00 -21.90
N LYS A 923 -31.12 70.97 -20.76
CA LYS A 923 -32.37 71.70 -20.58
C LYS A 923 -32.10 73.19 -20.35
N SER A 924 -31.07 73.53 -19.58
CA SER A 924 -30.64 74.92 -19.37
C SER A 924 -30.06 75.56 -20.64
N SER A 925 -29.25 74.85 -21.43
CA SER A 925 -28.64 75.41 -22.65
C SER A 925 -29.66 75.72 -23.75
N ILE A 926 -30.76 74.96 -23.84
CA ILE A 926 -31.85 75.22 -24.79
C ILE A 926 -32.76 76.35 -24.31
N LEU A 927 -33.01 76.46 -22.99
CA LEU A 927 -33.76 77.60 -22.43
C LEU A 927 -33.02 78.93 -22.56
N ALA A 928 -31.69 78.92 -22.70
CA ALA A 928 -30.89 80.10 -23.02
C ALA A 928 -30.86 80.47 -24.51
N ALA A 929 -31.40 79.63 -25.40
CA ALA A 929 -31.35 79.79 -26.85
C ALA A 929 -32.64 80.41 -27.42
N ASP A 930 -32.91 81.67 -27.05
CA ASP A 930 -34.06 82.43 -27.56
C ASP A 930 -33.96 82.63 -29.09
N PRO A 931 -34.93 82.15 -29.91
CA PRO A 931 -34.82 82.15 -31.37
C PRO A 931 -34.57 83.54 -32.01
N ALA A 932 -34.96 84.62 -31.34
CA ALA A 932 -34.75 85.98 -31.82
C ALA A 932 -33.27 86.36 -31.97
N THR A 933 -32.37 85.85 -31.12
CA THR A 933 -30.96 86.30 -31.10
C THR A 933 -30.11 85.69 -32.20
N PHE A 934 -30.46 84.50 -32.72
CA PHE A 934 -29.67 83.83 -33.75
C PHE A 934 -29.88 84.42 -35.16
N ALA A 935 -31.06 85.00 -35.43
CA ALA A 935 -31.40 85.58 -36.73
C ALA A 935 -30.55 86.81 -37.10
N MET A 936 -29.91 87.48 -36.12
CA MET A 936 -29.02 88.62 -36.37
C MET A 936 -27.54 88.25 -36.59
N ARG A 937 -27.15 86.97 -36.46
CA ARG A 937 -25.75 86.53 -36.60
C ARG A 937 -25.41 85.77 -37.89
N SER A 938 -26.35 85.58 -38.81
CA SER A 938 -26.11 84.86 -40.07
C SER A 938 -25.36 85.67 -41.15
N ASN A 939 -25.11 86.96 -40.92
CA ASN A 939 -24.51 87.88 -41.90
C ASN A 939 -23.08 88.34 -41.51
N ALA A 940 -22.33 87.51 -40.79
CA ALA A 940 -20.88 87.67 -40.58
C ALA A 940 -20.12 86.60 -41.38
N SER A 941 -19.03 86.99 -42.04
CA SER A 941 -18.23 86.11 -42.90
C SER A 941 -17.39 85.08 -42.11
N LEU A 942 -17.06 83.97 -42.78
CA LEU A 942 -16.23 82.88 -42.26
C LEU A 942 -14.75 83.27 -42.15
N GLU A 943 -14.40 84.11 -41.18
CA GLU A 943 -12.99 84.42 -40.88
C GLU A 943 -12.79 84.86 -39.41
N ASP A 944 -13.07 83.96 -38.47
CA ASP A 944 -12.37 83.92 -37.16
C ASP A 944 -12.64 82.60 -36.41
N GLN A 945 -11.58 81.95 -35.92
CA GLN A 945 -11.63 80.74 -35.09
C GLN A 945 -10.95 81.02 -33.75
N PRO A 946 -11.68 81.26 -32.65
CA PRO A 946 -11.07 81.38 -31.35
C PRO A 946 -10.58 80.00 -30.89
N LYS A 947 -9.26 79.85 -30.77
CA LYS A 947 -8.66 78.79 -29.96
C LYS A 947 -9.24 78.87 -28.54
N TYR A 948 -9.52 77.73 -27.93
CA TYR A 948 -9.76 77.64 -26.49
C TYR A 948 -8.78 76.66 -25.85
N ASP A 949 -8.01 77.19 -24.89
CA ASP A 949 -6.90 76.50 -24.25
C ASP A 949 -7.34 75.51 -23.17
N SER A 950 -6.46 74.56 -22.89
CA SER A 950 -6.63 73.54 -21.87
C SER A 950 -6.29 74.07 -20.47
N SER A 951 -7.25 74.66 -19.73
CA SER A 951 -7.18 74.74 -18.25
C SER A 951 -8.48 75.20 -17.57
N VAL A 952 -9.33 74.26 -17.14
CA VAL A 952 -10.22 74.44 -15.97
C VAL A 952 -10.22 73.14 -15.16
N SER A 953 -9.98 73.24 -13.85
CA SER A 953 -9.89 72.09 -12.93
C SER A 953 -11.20 71.83 -12.18
N TYR A 954 -11.42 70.57 -11.77
CA TYR A 954 -12.51 70.20 -10.87
C TYR A 954 -12.33 70.78 -9.46
N SER A 955 -13.39 71.41 -8.95
CA SER A 955 -13.79 71.34 -7.54
C SER A 955 -15.32 71.38 -7.48
N ASP A 956 -15.88 70.79 -6.42
CA ASP A 956 -17.29 70.75 -6.06
C ASP A 956 -18.22 69.98 -7.02
N ILE A 957 -18.60 68.78 -6.58
CA ILE A 957 -19.60 67.84 -7.16
C ILE A 957 -20.67 67.60 -6.08
#